data_AF-A0AA97DBX6-F1
#
_entry.id   AF-A0AA97DBX6-F1
#
_cell.length_a   1.000
_cell.length_b   1.000
_cell.length_c   1.000
_cell.angle_alpha   90.00
_cell.angle_beta   90.00
_cell.angle_gamma   90.00
#
_symmetry.space_group_name_H-M   'P 1'
#
loop_
_entity.id
_entity.type
_entity.pdbx_description
1 polymer ?
#
loop_
_entity_poly.entity_id
_entity_poly.type
_entity_poly.pdbx_seq_one_letter_code
_entity_poly.pdbx_strand_id
1 'polypeptide(L)'
;MYPEYSVWIEIQANKKTICNPADFRSQMQKCARAGIGSVILSVKDTSGFAIYNSRFAPHYARYDTTFVPGKDYLAQCLAILKELGMHCYASIDIFAEGNKQRPHPAMHGLLHPDWQTDVYGLDAQGAAHVQSVTDPQPLRTLGSIDDFGEIFVNPAKEEVRGYELSLLEELMDGYDIDGIALDRVRYVGLSSDFGALTRKKWEAFTGRSSAGWPTSVYQLEPDGGELRLVPGADFGSFLEFRAQTIRQFVEQVRALVDRYDGKFRFLDYTGSWYPLYHQVGANWASAQYVPEKEYPWVNPQAYAQTGYAELLDGLLSGFYYPEVREADAAAADRPAWWYSVEGSARMAKTVTRGVAPVFGGLFLEQYAQDLAAMPEAVQMCFARSAGCMLFDLSYLEQNNWWPLVGVDADGVPQLRPLQESDLPALEMLWRRSFPPAFAMRQNDLRARIFGDPDFCAEASFTLKKADGTLLGAVVGKAFHEDVELYRHAGCLSALLVDPALQNRGFGTQLFFACERALRRQGIGKIFLGQEFCNFFSGIPAPTPEKLRFFANLGCTNNTEDHYDLTADITNNPLIDRFDTAPFAQKFSTEQLSPVEKEALFAFLDREFPGRWALEAREQLAQGRQEPYFVLLKDKAGQVQGFCHVSVKEDGSGGLGPIGIAKAVRGHCVGEYLQRQSFMHLRSLGAREVCIDWTILKDFYGKFGFQPVRTYRGSWKQVQEK
;
A
#
# COMPACT_ATOMS: atom_id res chain seq x y z
N MET A 1 1.16 1.37 -5.10
CA MET A 1 0.97 1.65 -3.66
C MET A 1 -0.39 1.12 -3.26
N TYR A 2 -0.46 0.18 -2.30
CA TYR A 2 -1.73 -0.20 -1.67
C TYR A 2 -2.30 0.98 -0.88
N PRO A 3 -3.60 0.98 -0.58
CA PRO A 3 -4.09 1.92 0.39
C PRO A 3 -3.43 1.67 1.75
N GLU A 4 -2.72 2.66 2.26
CA GLU A 4 -2.14 2.61 3.61
C GLU A 4 -3.25 2.76 4.64
N TYR A 5 -3.22 1.97 5.72
CA TYR A 5 -4.15 2.13 6.83
C TYR A 5 -3.38 2.39 8.11
N SER A 6 -3.52 3.60 8.64
CA SER A 6 -2.78 4.07 9.81
C SER A 6 -3.72 4.53 10.93
N VAL A 7 -3.18 4.51 12.15
CA VAL A 7 -3.80 5.17 13.32
C VAL A 7 -2.84 6.21 13.88
N TRP A 8 -3.36 7.39 14.21
CA TRP A 8 -2.62 8.40 14.95
C TRP A 8 -2.69 8.08 16.45
N ILE A 9 -1.58 8.33 17.16
CA ILE A 9 -1.47 8.14 18.61
C ILE A 9 -0.94 9.44 19.22
N GLU A 10 -1.87 10.28 19.67
CA GLU A 10 -1.55 11.54 20.34
C GLU A 10 -1.10 11.32 21.79
N ILE A 11 -0.08 12.06 22.24
CA ILE A 11 0.61 11.79 23.51
C ILE A 11 -0.35 11.92 24.69
N GLN A 12 -1.04 13.04 24.80
CA GLN A 12 -1.92 13.30 25.96
C GLN A 12 -3.11 12.34 26.01
N ALA A 13 -3.71 12.04 24.86
CA ALA A 13 -4.87 11.15 24.77
C ALA A 13 -4.51 9.68 25.08
N ASN A 14 -3.28 9.26 24.75
CA ASN A 14 -2.82 7.88 24.87
C ASN A 14 -1.74 7.65 25.93
N LYS A 15 -1.47 8.61 26.83
CA LYS A 15 -0.34 8.54 27.77
C LYS A 15 -0.28 7.27 28.61
N LYS A 16 -1.43 6.72 29.04
CA LYS A 16 -1.49 5.45 29.78
C LYS A 16 -0.99 4.29 28.92
N THR A 17 -1.49 4.22 27.69
CA THR A 17 -1.15 3.21 26.69
C THR A 17 0.32 3.31 26.29
N ILE A 18 0.84 4.51 26.01
CA ILE A 18 2.26 4.74 25.71
C ILE A 18 3.15 4.32 26.90
N CYS A 19 2.76 4.68 28.12
CA CYS A 19 3.59 4.44 29.30
C CYS A 19 3.68 2.97 29.71
N ASN A 20 2.68 2.15 29.34
CA ASN A 20 2.61 0.73 29.66
C ASN A 20 2.87 -0.14 28.42
N PRO A 21 4.02 -0.83 28.32
CA PRO A 21 4.35 -1.65 27.14
C PRO A 21 3.37 -2.81 26.90
N ALA A 22 2.73 -3.35 27.95
CA ALA A 22 1.74 -4.41 27.78
C ALA A 22 0.45 -3.87 27.15
N ASP A 23 0.00 -2.69 27.59
CA ASP A 23 -1.18 -2.02 27.03
C ASP A 23 -0.90 -1.59 25.59
N PHE A 24 0.24 -0.95 25.33
CA PHE A 24 0.65 -0.58 23.98
C PHE A 24 0.63 -1.78 23.03
N ARG A 25 1.26 -2.89 23.43
CA ARG A 25 1.25 -4.14 22.63
C ARG A 25 -0.17 -4.66 22.39
N SER A 26 -1.01 -4.66 23.42
CA SER A 26 -2.40 -5.11 23.31
C SER A 26 -3.17 -4.26 22.29
N GLN A 27 -3.03 -2.93 22.33
CA GLN A 27 -3.69 -2.05 21.38
C GLN A 27 -3.12 -2.22 19.96
N MET A 28 -1.80 -2.34 19.80
CA MET A 28 -1.19 -2.56 18.48
C MET A 28 -1.61 -3.90 17.86
N GLN A 29 -1.80 -4.95 18.67
CA GLN A 29 -2.39 -6.20 18.21
C GLN A 29 -3.84 -6.02 17.74
N LYS A 30 -4.63 -5.15 18.37
CA LYS A 30 -5.98 -4.82 17.90
C LYS A 30 -5.94 -4.02 16.59
N CYS A 31 -5.04 -3.05 16.47
CA CYS A 31 -4.79 -2.33 15.22
C CYS A 31 -4.47 -3.31 14.07
N ALA A 32 -3.50 -4.21 14.28
CA ALA A 32 -3.12 -5.22 13.29
C ALA A 32 -4.30 -6.14 12.93
N ARG A 33 -5.15 -6.51 13.89
CA ARG A 33 -6.38 -7.29 13.66
C ARG A 33 -7.45 -6.51 12.89
N ALA A 34 -7.51 -5.19 13.05
CA ALA A 34 -8.38 -4.30 12.31
C ALA A 34 -7.86 -3.98 10.89
N GLY A 35 -6.67 -4.49 10.51
CA GLY A 35 -6.04 -4.23 9.22
C GLY A 35 -5.20 -2.94 9.19
N ILE A 36 -5.02 -2.26 10.33
CA ILE A 36 -4.17 -1.09 10.48
C ILE A 36 -2.72 -1.57 10.56
N GLY A 37 -1.92 -1.22 9.55
CA GLY A 37 -0.53 -1.68 9.40
C GLY A 37 0.52 -0.64 9.78
N SER A 38 0.11 0.62 9.95
CA SER A 38 0.99 1.74 10.24
C SER A 38 0.52 2.51 11.48
N VAL A 39 1.46 3.10 12.19
CA VAL A 39 1.22 4.00 13.33
C VAL A 39 1.87 5.33 13.06
N ILE A 40 1.14 6.41 13.29
CA ILE A 40 1.68 7.76 13.36
C ILE A 40 1.75 8.11 14.84
N LEU A 41 2.94 8.01 15.43
CA LEU A 41 3.16 8.17 16.86
C LEU A 41 3.64 9.59 17.14
N SER A 42 2.85 10.40 17.84
CA SER A 42 3.32 11.70 18.33
C SER A 42 4.48 11.48 19.31
N VAL A 43 5.64 12.04 18.98
CA VAL A 43 6.87 11.95 19.81
C VAL A 43 7.23 13.28 20.46
N LYS A 44 6.74 14.40 19.91
CA LYS A 44 6.71 15.73 20.52
C LYS A 44 5.41 16.42 20.09
N ASP A 45 4.59 16.83 21.05
CA ASP A 45 3.33 17.55 20.80
C ASP A 45 3.50 19.07 21.00
N THR A 46 2.38 19.80 21.00
CA THR A 46 2.31 21.26 21.22
C THR A 46 2.93 21.74 22.53
N SER A 47 3.19 20.86 23.49
CA SER A 47 3.91 21.25 24.71
C SER A 47 5.39 21.56 24.45
N GLY A 48 5.96 21.09 23.34
CA GLY A 48 7.39 21.18 23.05
C GLY A 48 8.25 20.15 23.82
N PHE A 49 7.63 19.17 24.49
CA PHE A 49 8.35 18.10 25.20
C PHE A 49 8.34 16.80 24.40
N ALA A 50 9.44 16.05 24.49
CA ALA A 50 9.62 14.78 23.78
C ALA A 50 9.41 13.58 24.72
N ILE A 51 8.76 12.51 24.24
CA ILE A 51 8.61 11.23 24.98
C ILE A 51 9.85 10.33 24.90
N TYR A 52 10.92 10.82 24.29
CA TYR A 52 12.19 10.13 24.12
C TYR A 52 13.33 10.99 24.67
N ASN A 53 14.52 10.40 24.80
CA ASN A 53 15.68 11.09 25.38
C ASN A 53 16.35 12.02 24.35
N SER A 54 15.68 13.11 24.01
CA SER A 54 16.21 14.12 23.09
C SER A 54 17.37 14.91 23.69
N ARG A 55 18.33 15.28 22.85
CA ARG A 55 19.40 16.23 23.17
C ARG A 55 18.93 17.69 23.10
N PHE A 56 17.82 17.95 22.40
CA PHE A 56 17.34 19.29 22.11
C PHE A 56 16.05 19.59 22.88
N ALA A 57 15.05 18.71 22.81
CA ALA A 57 13.77 18.89 23.49
C ALA A 57 13.80 18.38 24.95
N PRO A 58 13.12 19.06 25.90
CA PRO A 58 12.98 18.55 27.25
C PRO A 58 12.14 17.26 27.28
N HIS A 59 12.50 16.33 28.16
CA HIS A 59 11.76 15.08 28.32
C HIS A 59 10.36 15.28 28.93
N TYR A 60 9.36 14.58 28.41
CA TYR A 60 7.93 14.71 28.73
C TYR A 60 7.60 14.53 30.22
N ALA A 61 8.40 13.76 30.95
CA ALA A 61 8.31 13.61 32.41
C ALA A 61 8.40 14.93 33.20
N ARG A 62 8.98 15.98 32.62
CA ARG A 62 8.99 17.32 33.22
C ARG A 62 7.63 18.01 33.13
N TYR A 63 6.83 17.64 32.13
CA TYR A 63 5.52 18.23 31.85
C TYR A 63 4.37 17.40 32.43
N ASP A 64 4.43 16.07 32.33
CA ASP A 64 3.43 15.15 32.88
C ASP A 64 4.10 14.02 33.67
N THR A 65 3.74 13.92 34.96
CA THR A 65 4.33 12.96 35.91
C THR A 65 3.95 11.50 35.66
N THR A 66 3.03 11.24 34.72
CA THR A 66 2.75 9.88 34.22
C THR A 66 3.99 9.28 33.54
N PHE A 67 4.84 10.12 32.96
CA PHE A 67 6.07 9.71 32.28
C PHE A 67 7.24 9.67 33.26
N VAL A 68 8.09 8.65 33.15
CA VAL A 68 9.25 8.43 34.01
C VAL A 68 10.46 9.19 33.44
N PRO A 69 11.18 9.99 34.25
CA PRO A 69 12.39 10.67 33.80
C PRO A 69 13.44 9.71 33.22
N GLY A 70 13.97 10.04 32.04
CA GLY A 70 15.01 9.26 31.36
C GLY A 70 14.53 7.98 30.67
N LYS A 71 13.24 7.65 30.76
CA LYS A 71 12.68 6.48 30.08
C LYS A 71 12.37 6.82 28.62
N ASP A 72 12.98 6.09 27.71
CA ASP A 72 12.74 6.25 26.28
C ASP A 72 11.46 5.51 25.84
N TYR A 73 10.35 6.25 25.70
CA TYR A 73 9.08 5.65 25.30
C TYR A 73 8.99 5.41 23.79
N LEU A 74 9.69 6.20 22.98
CA LEU A 74 9.76 5.95 21.53
C LEU A 74 10.45 4.61 21.25
N ALA A 75 11.63 4.37 21.84
CA ALA A 75 12.33 3.09 21.70
C ALA A 75 11.48 1.90 22.18
N GLN A 76 10.75 2.06 23.30
CA GLN A 76 9.84 1.04 23.81
C GLN A 76 8.72 0.71 22.81
N CYS A 77 8.06 1.73 22.27
CA CYS A 77 6.99 1.56 21.30
C CYS A 77 7.51 0.92 20.00
N LEU A 78 8.66 1.36 19.49
CA LEU A 78 9.29 0.82 18.28
C LEU A 78 9.64 -0.66 18.40
N ALA A 79 10.16 -1.10 19.55
CA ALA A 79 10.44 -2.51 19.78
C ALA A 79 9.18 -3.37 19.60
N ILE A 80 8.04 -2.91 20.12
CA ILE A 80 6.75 -3.60 19.99
C ILE A 80 6.24 -3.58 18.55
N LEU A 81 6.29 -2.43 17.88
CA LEU A 81 5.84 -2.29 16.48
C LEU A 81 6.64 -3.20 15.54
N LYS A 82 7.96 -3.25 15.73
CA LYS A 82 8.87 -4.11 14.96
C LYS A 82 8.53 -5.59 15.11
N GLU A 83 8.25 -6.05 16.34
CA GLU A 83 7.84 -7.43 16.58
C GLU A 83 6.49 -7.78 15.92
N LEU A 84 5.59 -6.80 15.81
CA LEU A 84 4.29 -6.96 15.16
C LEU A 84 4.34 -6.75 13.63
N GLY A 85 5.49 -6.31 13.11
CA GLY A 85 5.66 -5.99 11.69
C GLY A 85 4.85 -4.79 11.24
N MET A 86 4.67 -3.80 12.12
CA MET A 86 3.95 -2.55 11.84
C MET A 86 4.94 -1.42 11.52
N HIS A 87 4.53 -0.52 10.64
CA HIS A 87 5.30 0.67 10.31
C HIS A 87 5.10 1.77 11.35
N CYS A 88 6.13 2.57 11.60
CA CYS A 88 6.09 3.73 12.50
C CYS A 88 6.54 5.01 11.80
N TYR A 89 5.68 6.02 11.79
CA TYR A 89 6.03 7.39 11.45
C TYR A 89 6.08 8.21 12.74
N ALA A 90 7.26 8.78 13.05
CA ALA A 90 7.41 9.64 14.20
C ALA A 90 6.80 11.02 13.86
N SER A 91 5.76 11.41 14.59
CA SER A 91 5.07 12.68 14.41
C SER A 91 5.57 13.75 15.37
N ILE A 92 5.76 14.96 14.85
CA ILE A 92 6.22 16.11 15.61
C ILE A 92 5.47 17.37 15.20
N ASP A 93 4.95 18.08 16.20
CA ASP A 93 4.49 19.47 16.04
C ASP A 93 5.70 20.37 15.77
N ILE A 94 5.75 21.05 14.63
CA ILE A 94 6.93 21.80 14.20
C ILE A 94 6.99 23.20 14.81
N PHE A 95 6.00 24.07 14.55
CA PHE A 95 6.10 25.46 15.03
C PHE A 95 5.27 25.74 16.29
N ALA A 96 4.72 24.71 16.93
CA ALA A 96 4.06 24.82 18.24
C ALA A 96 5.01 24.30 19.35
N GLU A 97 5.51 25.23 20.17
CA GLU A 97 6.59 25.00 21.16
C GLU A 97 6.18 25.35 22.59
N GLY A 98 4.88 25.25 22.89
CA GLY A 98 4.33 25.46 24.21
C GLY A 98 2.82 25.63 24.20
N ASN A 99 2.22 25.73 25.38
CA ASN A 99 0.81 26.07 25.53
C ASN A 99 0.56 26.97 26.74
N LYS A 100 -0.44 27.84 26.62
CA LYS A 100 -0.86 28.82 27.63
C LYS A 100 -1.83 28.24 28.65
N GLN A 101 -2.51 27.14 28.33
CA GLN A 101 -3.46 26.51 29.26
C GLN A 101 -2.75 25.84 30.44
N ARG A 102 -1.59 25.21 30.18
CA ARG A 102 -0.75 24.55 31.18
C ARG A 102 0.72 24.94 30.94
N PRO A 103 1.10 26.20 31.18
CA PRO A 103 2.43 26.68 30.86
C PRO A 103 3.48 25.99 31.74
N HIS A 104 4.64 25.69 31.17
CA HIS A 104 5.79 25.17 31.90
C HIS A 104 7.06 25.95 31.52
N PRO A 105 7.92 26.38 32.47
CA PRO A 105 9.08 27.24 32.17
C PRO A 105 10.11 26.66 31.19
N ALA A 106 10.08 25.34 30.96
CA ALA A 106 10.96 24.65 30.01
C ALA A 106 10.36 24.47 28.61
N MET A 107 9.14 24.93 28.35
CA MET A 107 8.62 25.02 26.98
C MET A 107 9.52 25.95 26.17
N HIS A 108 9.97 25.55 24.98
CA HIS A 108 10.91 26.35 24.19
C HIS A 108 10.32 27.70 23.80
N GLY A 109 9.02 27.76 23.50
CA GLY A 109 8.32 29.01 23.24
C GLY A 109 8.35 29.98 24.43
N LEU A 110 8.49 29.51 25.67
CA LEU A 110 8.66 30.36 26.87
C LEU A 110 10.13 30.60 27.24
N LEU A 111 10.99 29.62 26.99
CA LEU A 111 12.43 29.71 27.25
C LEU A 111 13.12 30.70 26.31
N HIS A 112 12.59 30.85 25.08
CA HIS A 112 13.07 31.76 24.06
C HIS A 112 11.98 32.77 23.65
N PRO A 113 11.78 33.85 24.43
CA PRO A 113 10.77 34.85 24.10
C PRO A 113 10.94 35.49 22.72
N ASP A 114 12.18 35.57 22.21
CA ASP A 114 12.51 36.07 20.88
C ASP A 114 12.17 35.10 19.74
N TRP A 115 11.79 33.85 20.07
CA TRP A 115 11.28 32.88 19.10
C TRP A 115 9.76 33.01 18.91
N GLN A 116 9.04 33.58 19.87
CA GLN A 116 7.58 33.66 19.86
C GLN A 116 7.07 34.44 18.65
N THR A 117 5.89 34.06 18.16
CA THR A 117 5.18 34.88 17.17
C THR A 117 4.55 36.11 17.81
N ASP A 118 4.57 37.22 17.08
CA ASP A 118 3.77 38.41 17.43
C ASP A 118 2.42 38.39 16.70
N VAL A 119 1.35 38.69 17.43
CA VAL A 119 -0.05 38.62 16.99
C VAL A 119 -0.61 40.03 16.76
N TYR A 120 -1.32 40.22 15.64
CA TYR A 120 -1.97 41.47 15.26
C TYR A 120 -3.50 41.41 15.43
N GLY A 121 -4.06 42.43 16.09
CA GLY A 121 -5.51 42.58 16.28
C GLY A 121 -5.90 43.96 16.79
N LEU A 122 -7.07 44.04 17.42
CA LEU A 122 -7.57 45.25 18.10
C LEU A 122 -7.46 45.08 19.62
N ASP A 123 -6.88 46.07 20.29
CA ASP A 123 -6.84 46.12 21.76
C ASP A 123 -8.22 46.39 22.39
N ALA A 124 -8.26 46.49 23.72
CA ALA A 124 -9.49 46.77 24.47
C ALA A 124 -10.10 48.15 24.14
N GLN A 125 -9.32 49.08 23.57
CA GLN A 125 -9.76 50.40 23.13
C GLN A 125 -10.19 50.40 21.65
N GLY A 126 -10.06 49.27 20.95
CA GLY A 126 -10.37 49.14 19.53
C GLY A 126 -9.27 49.66 18.60
N ALA A 127 -8.06 49.91 19.11
CA ALA A 127 -6.93 50.36 18.31
C ALA A 127 -6.09 49.17 17.80
N ALA A 128 -5.51 49.33 16.61
CA ALA A 128 -4.61 48.34 16.03
C ALA A 128 -3.39 48.13 16.92
N HIS A 129 -3.16 46.90 17.33
CA HIS A 129 -2.08 46.55 18.26
C HIS A 129 -1.39 45.24 17.87
N VAL A 130 -0.07 45.19 18.10
CA VAL A 130 0.76 43.99 17.92
C VAL A 130 1.40 43.68 19.26
N GLN A 131 1.24 42.44 19.72
CA GLN A 131 1.80 41.95 20.98
C GLN A 131 2.25 40.50 20.82
N SER A 132 3.12 40.03 21.71
CA SER A 132 3.51 38.61 21.73
C SER A 132 2.30 37.69 21.92
N VAL A 133 2.34 36.49 21.33
CA VAL A 133 1.34 35.43 21.54
C VAL A 133 1.13 35.03 23.01
N THR A 134 2.13 35.32 23.87
CA THR A 134 2.07 35.05 25.32
C THR A 134 1.67 36.25 26.16
N ASP A 135 1.43 37.42 25.55
CA ASP A 135 0.94 38.58 26.26
C ASP A 135 -0.46 38.27 26.87
N PRO A 136 -0.66 38.49 28.18
CA PRO A 136 -1.93 38.20 28.83
C PRO A 136 -3.04 39.22 28.49
N GLN A 137 -2.73 40.36 27.87
CA GLN A 137 -3.73 41.35 27.50
C GLN A 137 -4.66 40.81 26.39
N PRO A 138 -5.98 41.01 26.51
CA PRO A 138 -6.90 40.53 25.49
C PRO A 138 -6.71 41.30 24.19
N LEU A 139 -6.63 40.56 23.09
CA LEU A 139 -6.54 41.09 21.75
C LEU A 139 -7.65 40.47 20.89
N ARG A 140 -8.46 41.30 20.25
CA ARG A 140 -9.49 40.84 19.31
C ARG A 140 -8.84 40.61 17.95
N THR A 141 -8.65 39.35 17.57
CA THR A 141 -8.08 38.97 16.29
C THR A 141 -9.16 38.39 15.38
N LEU A 142 -8.87 38.26 14.08
CA LEU A 142 -9.61 37.29 13.27
C LEU A 142 -9.34 35.89 13.83
N GLY A 143 -10.38 35.06 13.82
CA GLY A 143 -10.30 33.68 14.26
C GLY A 143 -9.10 32.99 13.62
N SER A 144 -8.41 32.18 14.42
CA SER A 144 -7.44 31.23 13.91
C SER A 144 -8.18 29.95 13.53
N ILE A 145 -7.57 29.14 12.66
CA ILE A 145 -8.08 27.79 12.38
C ILE A 145 -7.97 26.92 13.66
N ASP A 146 -7.04 27.27 14.58
CA ASP A 146 -6.90 26.71 15.92
C ASP A 146 -6.96 27.81 16.99
N ASP A 147 -7.77 27.66 18.03
CA ASP A 147 -7.79 28.62 19.16
C ASP A 147 -6.39 28.75 19.77
N PHE A 148 -5.96 29.98 20.11
CA PHE A 148 -4.59 30.31 20.55
C PHE A 148 -4.20 29.71 21.92
N GLY A 149 -4.54 28.45 22.23
CA GLY A 149 -4.07 27.72 23.40
C GLY A 149 -2.57 27.43 23.31
N GLU A 150 -2.03 27.26 22.11
CA GLU A 150 -0.62 26.99 21.84
C GLU A 150 0.23 28.26 21.72
N ILE A 151 1.54 28.10 21.94
CA ILE A 151 2.56 29.12 21.78
C ILE A 151 3.34 28.77 20.51
N PHE A 152 3.02 29.47 19.42
CA PHE A 152 3.75 29.29 18.17
C PHE A 152 5.04 30.10 18.15
N VAL A 153 6.04 29.55 17.48
CA VAL A 153 7.34 30.19 17.21
C VAL A 153 7.45 30.61 15.75
N ASN A 154 8.23 31.67 15.48
CA ASN A 154 8.28 32.34 14.18
C ASN A 154 9.02 31.50 13.12
N PRO A 155 8.33 30.98 12.08
CA PRO A 155 8.94 30.16 11.04
C PRO A 155 9.98 30.91 10.20
N ALA A 156 9.96 32.26 10.18
CA ALA A 156 10.92 33.07 9.44
C ALA A 156 12.27 33.20 10.16
N LYS A 157 12.36 32.82 11.44
CA LYS A 157 13.59 32.84 12.23
C LYS A 157 14.45 31.60 11.96
N GLU A 158 15.71 31.84 11.59
CA GLU A 158 16.65 30.78 11.21
C GLU A 158 16.97 29.85 12.38
N GLU A 159 17.08 30.38 13.60
CA GLU A 159 17.36 29.58 14.81
C GLU A 159 16.22 28.61 15.12
N VAL A 160 14.97 29.03 14.92
CA VAL A 160 13.77 28.17 15.08
C VAL A 160 13.84 27.03 14.06
N ARG A 161 13.98 27.34 12.76
CA ARG A 161 14.09 26.28 11.72
C ARG A 161 15.26 25.33 11.98
N GLY A 162 16.40 25.86 12.44
CA GLY A 162 17.57 25.05 12.78
C GLY A 162 17.33 24.08 13.94
N TYR A 163 16.59 24.51 14.97
CA TYR A 163 16.19 23.65 16.08
C TYR A 163 15.25 22.51 15.61
N GLU A 164 14.22 22.83 14.81
CA GLU A 164 13.31 21.81 14.29
C GLU A 164 14.03 20.77 13.39
N LEU A 165 14.93 21.24 12.51
CA LEU A 165 15.76 20.34 11.69
C LEU A 165 16.64 19.42 12.55
N SER A 166 17.16 19.93 13.68
CA SER A 166 17.99 19.15 14.58
C SER A 166 17.21 18.03 15.28
N LEU A 167 15.93 18.27 15.62
CA LEU A 167 15.03 17.25 16.16
C LEU A 167 14.71 16.16 15.12
N LEU A 168 14.43 16.56 13.88
CA LEU A 168 14.16 15.62 12.79
C LEU A 168 15.39 14.76 12.46
N GLU A 169 16.58 15.36 12.43
CA GLU A 169 17.85 14.65 12.24
C GLU A 169 18.09 13.66 13.39
N GLU A 170 17.88 14.07 14.65
CA GLU A 170 18.02 13.19 15.81
C GLU A 170 17.11 11.96 15.75
N LEU A 171 15.86 12.13 15.30
CA LEU A 171 14.93 11.03 15.12
C LEU A 171 15.41 10.04 14.04
N MET A 172 15.87 10.55 12.89
CA MET A 172 16.32 9.72 11.77
C MET A 172 17.67 9.03 12.02
N ASP A 173 18.57 9.66 12.78
CA ASP A 173 19.84 9.06 13.18
C ASP A 173 19.68 8.05 14.33
N GLY A 174 18.78 8.34 15.28
CA GLY A 174 18.69 7.61 16.54
C GLY A 174 17.75 6.40 16.54
N TYR A 175 16.76 6.36 15.63
CA TYR A 175 15.65 5.40 15.72
C TYR A 175 15.38 4.64 14.42
N ASP A 176 14.92 3.39 14.57
CA ASP A 176 14.48 2.50 13.48
C ASP A 176 13.01 2.79 13.12
N ILE A 177 12.75 4.00 12.61
CA ILE A 177 11.44 4.47 12.13
C ILE A 177 11.32 4.28 10.60
N ASP A 178 10.10 4.24 10.08
CA ASP A 178 9.83 4.18 8.63
C ASP A 178 9.75 5.57 7.99
N GLY A 179 9.57 6.61 8.80
CA GLY A 179 9.56 8.00 8.33
C GLY A 179 9.18 9.00 9.41
N ILE A 180 9.10 10.25 8.99
CA ILE A 180 8.66 11.38 9.81
C ILE A 180 7.32 11.91 9.28
N ALA A 181 6.46 12.36 10.20
CA ALA A 181 5.24 13.07 9.87
C ALA A 181 5.28 14.45 10.55
N LEU A 182 5.23 15.52 9.77
CA LEU A 182 5.11 16.86 10.35
C LEU A 182 3.66 17.13 10.73
N ASP A 183 3.48 17.78 11.88
CA ASP A 183 2.24 18.46 12.23
C ASP A 183 2.56 19.94 12.50
N ARG A 184 1.57 20.81 12.31
CA ARG A 184 1.67 22.25 12.54
C ARG A 184 2.91 22.90 11.89
N VAL A 185 3.29 22.47 10.69
CA VAL A 185 4.29 23.13 9.82
C VAL A 185 3.69 24.38 9.15
N ARG A 186 3.20 25.29 9.98
CA ARG A 186 2.41 26.45 9.57
C ARG A 186 2.48 27.55 10.63
N TYR A 187 1.91 28.70 10.30
CA TYR A 187 1.58 29.73 11.27
C TYR A 187 0.27 29.36 12.01
N VAL A 188 0.07 29.89 13.22
CA VAL A 188 -1.15 29.61 14.00
C VAL A 188 -2.41 30.06 13.26
N GLY A 189 -2.39 31.29 12.72
CA GLY A 189 -3.51 31.88 11.99
C GLY A 189 -3.13 33.17 11.30
N LEU A 190 -4.11 33.83 10.66
CA LEU A 190 -3.86 35.02 9.81
C LEU A 190 -3.32 36.21 10.60
N SER A 191 -3.62 36.29 11.90
CA SER A 191 -3.12 37.31 12.81
C SER A 191 -1.66 37.12 13.22
N SER A 192 -0.97 36.10 12.70
CA SER A 192 0.44 35.82 13.01
C SER A 192 1.23 35.57 11.72
N ASP A 193 2.47 36.00 11.59
CA ASP A 193 3.31 36.72 12.54
C ASP A 193 3.49 38.18 12.06
N PHE A 194 3.36 39.16 12.96
CA PHE A 194 3.47 40.60 12.64
C PHE A 194 4.68 41.30 13.26
N GLY A 195 5.60 40.54 13.82
CA GLY A 195 6.75 41.05 14.55
C GLY A 195 7.78 41.75 13.66
N ALA A 196 8.71 42.45 14.31
CA ALA A 196 9.74 43.23 13.61
C ALA A 196 10.63 42.36 12.68
N LEU A 197 10.93 41.13 13.09
CA LEU A 197 11.68 40.18 12.26
C LEU A 197 10.90 39.81 11.00
N THR A 198 9.63 39.45 11.17
CA THR A 198 8.74 39.07 10.07
C THR A 198 8.59 40.20 9.06
N ARG A 199 8.35 41.42 9.55
CA ARG A 199 8.35 42.62 8.69
C ARG A 199 9.65 42.74 7.91
N LYS A 200 10.81 42.67 8.58
CA LYS A 200 12.12 42.80 7.91
C LYS A 200 12.35 41.72 6.85
N LYS A 201 11.96 40.47 7.12
CA LYS A 201 12.07 39.35 6.16
C LYS A 201 11.11 39.53 4.98
N TRP A 202 9.91 40.05 5.22
CA TRP A 202 8.96 40.41 4.17
C TRP A 202 9.44 41.59 3.30
N GLU A 203 10.03 42.63 3.91
CA GLU A 203 10.60 43.76 3.17
C GLU A 203 11.76 43.30 2.27
N ALA A 204 12.57 42.35 2.75
CA ALA A 204 13.62 41.70 1.96
C ALA A 204 13.05 40.82 0.83
N PHE A 205 11.98 40.08 1.08
CA PHE A 205 11.30 39.24 0.08
C PHE A 205 10.69 40.07 -1.05
N THR A 206 10.07 41.19 -0.72
CA THR A 206 9.38 42.05 -1.70
C THR A 206 10.27 43.13 -2.32
N GLY A 207 11.44 43.40 -1.74
CA GLY A 207 12.34 44.48 -2.16
C GLY A 207 11.79 45.88 -1.87
N ARG A 208 10.76 46.02 -1.03
CA ARG A 208 10.12 47.30 -0.67
C ARG A 208 9.89 47.40 0.84
N SER A 209 9.93 48.62 1.37
CA SER A 209 9.54 48.91 2.76
C SER A 209 8.03 49.13 2.88
N SER A 210 7.46 48.80 4.04
CA SER A 210 6.05 49.10 4.34
C SER A 210 5.91 50.26 5.33
N ALA A 211 5.41 51.40 4.87
CA ALA A 211 5.20 52.57 5.72
C ALA A 211 4.02 52.43 6.70
N GLY A 212 3.09 51.49 6.44
CA GLY A 212 1.85 51.31 7.20
C GLY A 212 1.76 50.00 7.97
N TRP A 213 2.86 49.29 8.19
CA TRP A 213 2.83 48.01 8.91
C TRP A 213 2.27 48.18 10.34
N PRO A 214 1.36 47.32 10.83
CA PRO A 214 0.76 46.14 10.17
C PRO A 214 -0.52 46.44 9.36
N THR A 215 -1.10 47.64 9.47
CA THR A 215 -2.40 48.00 8.87
C THR A 215 -2.39 48.08 7.34
N SER A 216 -1.20 48.18 6.74
CA SER A 216 -1.01 48.05 5.30
C SER A 216 -1.23 46.63 4.78
N VAL A 217 -1.14 45.62 5.65
CA VAL A 217 -1.44 44.22 5.33
C VAL A 217 -2.94 44.00 5.35
N TYR A 218 -3.61 44.30 6.46
CA TYR A 218 -5.08 44.37 6.51
C TYR A 218 -5.52 45.25 7.68
N GLN A 219 -6.78 45.67 7.64
CA GLN A 219 -7.46 46.34 8.75
C GLN A 219 -8.62 45.49 9.25
N LEU A 220 -9.00 45.71 10.51
CA LEU A 220 -10.12 45.04 11.16
C LEU A 220 -11.21 46.06 11.45
N GLU A 221 -12.40 45.83 10.91
CA GLU A 221 -13.57 46.67 11.13
C GLU A 221 -14.64 45.89 11.89
N PRO A 222 -15.34 46.50 12.87
CA PRO A 222 -16.50 45.87 13.48
C PRO A 222 -17.63 45.68 12.46
N ASP A 223 -18.19 44.47 12.37
CA ASP A 223 -19.36 44.15 11.54
C ASP A 223 -20.34 43.27 12.33
N GLY A 224 -21.48 43.85 12.73
CA GLY A 224 -22.52 43.09 13.46
C GLY A 224 -22.10 42.46 14.80
N GLY A 225 -20.97 42.85 15.39
CA GLY A 225 -20.38 42.23 16.58
C GLY A 225 -19.18 41.32 16.28
N GLU A 226 -18.98 40.94 15.02
CA GLU A 226 -17.81 40.22 14.52
C GLU A 226 -16.74 41.18 13.97
N LEU A 227 -15.58 40.64 13.61
CA LEU A 227 -14.52 41.39 12.95
C LEU A 227 -14.51 41.06 11.46
N ARG A 228 -14.61 42.09 10.63
CA ARG A 228 -14.46 42.01 9.18
C ARG A 228 -13.03 42.40 8.79
N LEU A 229 -12.37 41.53 8.03
CA LEU A 229 -11.08 41.82 7.42
C LEU A 229 -11.26 42.74 6.20
N VAL A 230 -10.49 43.82 6.15
CA VAL A 230 -10.35 44.66 4.95
C VAL A 230 -8.90 44.53 4.45
N PRO A 231 -8.66 43.86 3.30
CA PRO A 231 -7.31 43.69 2.77
C PRO A 231 -6.64 45.04 2.46
N GLY A 232 -5.39 45.20 2.87
CA GLY A 232 -4.56 46.35 2.51
C GLY A 232 -3.67 46.08 1.30
N ALA A 233 -2.87 47.08 0.90
CA ALA A 233 -1.99 47.00 -0.27
C ALA A 233 -0.89 45.92 -0.15
N ASP A 234 -0.55 45.50 1.06
CA ASP A 234 0.49 44.51 1.32
C ASP A 234 -0.05 43.09 1.49
N PHE A 235 -1.38 42.92 1.55
CA PHE A 235 -2.04 41.65 1.91
C PHE A 235 -1.54 40.47 1.07
N GLY A 236 -1.65 40.57 -0.26
CA GLY A 236 -1.26 39.50 -1.18
C GLY A 236 0.20 39.09 -1.02
N SER A 237 1.11 40.07 -1.07
CA SER A 237 2.55 39.82 -0.92
C SER A 237 2.92 39.27 0.47
N PHE A 238 2.15 39.58 1.50
CA PHE A 238 2.34 39.00 2.84
C PHE A 238 1.93 37.52 2.87
N LEU A 239 0.81 37.15 2.23
CA LEU A 239 0.40 35.75 2.09
C LEU A 239 1.42 34.95 1.28
N GLU A 240 1.93 35.50 0.18
CA GLU A 240 2.99 34.90 -0.64
C GLU A 240 4.28 34.67 0.17
N PHE A 241 4.72 35.67 0.94
CA PHE A 241 5.90 35.55 1.81
C PHE A 241 5.75 34.43 2.85
N ARG A 242 4.59 34.34 3.51
CA ARG A 242 4.32 33.30 4.52
C ARG A 242 4.36 31.91 3.88
N ALA A 243 3.70 31.75 2.74
CA ALA A 243 3.73 30.50 1.98
C ALA A 243 5.14 30.11 1.52
N GLN A 244 5.91 31.07 1.04
CA GLN A 244 7.30 30.87 0.66
C GLN A 244 8.18 30.47 1.86
N THR A 245 7.93 31.04 3.04
CA THR A 245 8.68 30.73 4.27
C THR A 245 8.46 29.29 4.70
N ILE A 246 7.21 28.81 4.68
CA ILE A 246 6.90 27.40 4.99
C ILE A 246 7.50 26.47 3.93
N ARG A 247 7.35 26.79 2.64
CA ARG A 247 7.97 26.00 1.57
C ARG A 247 9.49 25.87 1.75
N GLN A 248 10.19 26.95 2.07
CA GLN A 248 11.64 26.92 2.31
C GLN A 248 12.00 25.95 3.45
N PHE A 249 11.21 25.92 4.52
CA PHE A 249 11.43 24.94 5.58
C PHE A 249 11.20 23.50 5.09
N VAL A 250 10.11 23.25 4.36
CA VAL A 250 9.84 21.91 3.78
C VAL A 250 10.94 21.48 2.81
N GLU A 251 11.52 22.40 2.03
CA GLU A 251 12.70 22.14 1.18
C GLU A 251 13.92 21.74 2.01
N GLN A 252 14.15 22.40 3.17
CA GLN A 252 15.22 22.03 4.10
C GLN A 252 14.99 20.63 4.70
N VAL A 253 13.75 20.29 5.07
CA VAL A 253 13.41 18.95 5.57
C VAL A 253 13.59 17.89 4.47
N ARG A 254 13.15 18.16 3.24
CA ARG A 254 13.36 17.24 2.11
C ARG A 254 14.85 16.97 1.88
N ALA A 255 15.66 18.03 1.83
CA ALA A 255 17.10 17.92 1.67
C ALA A 255 17.74 17.12 2.82
N LEU A 256 17.24 17.28 4.05
CA LEU A 256 17.67 16.51 5.22
C LEU A 256 17.33 15.01 5.07
N VAL A 257 16.11 14.66 4.69
CA VAL A 257 15.65 13.27 4.48
C VAL A 257 16.41 12.59 3.33
N ASP A 258 16.72 13.32 2.25
CA ASP A 258 17.43 12.78 1.07
C ASP A 258 18.85 12.29 1.39
N ARG A 259 19.46 12.77 2.47
CA ARG A 259 20.79 12.29 2.93
C ARG A 259 20.76 10.83 3.40
N TYR A 260 19.58 10.25 3.59
CA TYR A 260 19.39 8.87 4.04
C TYR A 260 19.00 7.90 2.92
N ASP A 261 19.28 8.23 1.66
CA ASP A 261 19.16 7.34 0.50
C ASP A 261 17.80 6.62 0.37
N GLY A 262 16.71 7.34 0.65
CA GLY A 262 15.34 6.82 0.54
C GLY A 262 14.91 5.88 1.68
N LYS A 263 15.67 5.83 2.79
CA LYS A 263 15.33 5.03 3.98
C LYS A 263 14.04 5.49 4.65
N PHE A 264 13.78 6.79 4.68
CA PHE A 264 12.68 7.38 5.43
C PHE A 264 11.67 8.05 4.49
N ARG A 265 10.38 7.85 4.77
CA ARG A 265 9.32 8.63 4.14
C ARG A 265 9.16 9.98 4.82
N PHE A 266 8.89 11.01 4.02
CA PHE A 266 8.58 12.35 4.47
C PHE A 266 7.09 12.65 4.30
N LEU A 267 6.36 12.74 5.42
CA LEU A 267 4.93 13.04 5.45
C LEU A 267 4.64 14.40 6.10
N ASP A 268 3.53 15.01 5.73
CA ASP A 268 2.96 16.20 6.37
C ASP A 268 1.47 15.95 6.67
N TYR A 269 0.96 16.50 7.78
CA TYR A 269 -0.46 16.53 8.11
C TYR A 269 -1.07 17.92 7.87
N THR A 270 -2.20 17.91 7.17
CA THR A 270 -2.99 19.12 6.90
C THR A 270 -4.49 18.79 6.98
N GLY A 271 -5.32 19.67 7.49
CA GLY A 271 -6.76 19.68 7.17
C GLY A 271 -7.05 19.89 5.67
N SER A 272 -8.11 19.25 5.16
CA SER A 272 -8.46 19.26 3.73
C SER A 272 -9.00 20.58 3.16
N TRP A 273 -9.30 21.56 4.03
CA TRP A 273 -9.95 22.84 3.69
C TRP A 273 -9.02 23.86 3.01
N TYR A 274 -8.38 23.47 1.89
CA TYR A 274 -7.43 24.31 1.13
C TYR A 274 -7.88 25.77 0.95
N PRO A 275 -9.15 26.09 0.63
CA PRO A 275 -9.57 27.49 0.48
C PRO A 275 -9.32 28.39 1.70
N LEU A 276 -9.16 27.82 2.91
CA LEU A 276 -8.85 28.58 4.13
C LEU A 276 -7.35 28.58 4.48
N TYR A 277 -6.51 27.82 3.78
CA TYR A 277 -5.09 27.65 4.13
C TYR A 277 -4.20 28.89 3.94
N HIS A 278 -4.67 29.88 3.18
CA HIS A 278 -4.01 31.19 3.13
C HIS A 278 -3.86 31.82 4.54
N GLN A 279 -4.75 31.48 5.48
CA GLN A 279 -4.68 31.98 6.86
C GLN A 279 -3.46 31.48 7.61
N VAL A 280 -2.95 30.30 7.30
CA VAL A 280 -1.87 29.63 8.04
C VAL A 280 -0.56 29.52 7.26
N GLY A 281 -0.53 29.96 6.00
CA GLY A 281 0.69 30.04 5.20
C GLY A 281 1.27 28.68 4.77
N ALA A 282 0.56 27.57 4.93
CA ALA A 282 0.99 26.26 4.44
C ALA A 282 0.32 25.96 3.09
N ASN A 283 1.04 26.21 1.99
CA ASN A 283 0.55 25.88 0.65
C ASN A 283 0.88 24.42 0.28
N TRP A 284 0.09 23.49 0.79
CA TRP A 284 0.23 22.05 0.53
C TRP A 284 -0.25 21.60 -0.85
N ALA A 285 -0.58 22.53 -1.75
CA ALA A 285 -0.90 22.20 -3.14
C ALA A 285 0.35 21.84 -3.94
N SER A 286 0.12 21.26 -5.12
CA SER A 286 1.16 21.12 -6.14
C SER A 286 1.54 22.50 -6.69
N ALA A 287 2.81 22.67 -7.05
CA ALA A 287 3.28 23.87 -7.73
C ALA A 287 2.62 24.08 -9.13
N GLN A 288 1.90 23.06 -9.63
CA GLN A 288 1.13 23.08 -10.87
C GLN A 288 -0.35 23.49 -10.67
N TYR A 289 -0.76 23.74 -9.43
CA TYR A 289 -2.11 24.21 -9.11
C TYR A 289 -2.10 25.73 -8.88
N VAL A 290 -2.89 26.45 -9.68
CA VAL A 290 -2.98 27.92 -9.66
C VAL A 290 -4.29 28.33 -8.97
N PRO A 291 -4.24 28.93 -7.75
CA PRO A 291 -5.42 29.16 -6.92
C PRO A 291 -6.12 30.49 -7.23
N GLU A 292 -6.58 30.68 -8.47
CA GLU A 292 -7.18 31.96 -8.92
C GLU A 292 -8.46 32.34 -8.17
N LYS A 293 -9.28 31.36 -7.81
CA LYS A 293 -10.58 31.60 -7.17
C LYS A 293 -10.48 31.61 -5.65
N GLU A 294 -9.64 30.73 -5.13
CA GLU A 294 -9.46 30.53 -3.70
C GLU A 294 -8.73 31.72 -3.08
N TYR A 295 -7.71 32.26 -3.75
CA TYR A 295 -6.85 33.33 -3.22
C TYR A 295 -6.80 34.53 -4.19
N PRO A 296 -7.86 35.33 -4.30
CA PRO A 296 -7.92 36.46 -5.25
C PRO A 296 -6.97 37.62 -4.92
N TRP A 297 -6.31 37.58 -3.76
CA TRP A 297 -5.45 38.66 -3.27
C TRP A 297 -3.98 38.53 -3.66
N VAL A 298 -3.55 37.34 -4.06
CA VAL A 298 -2.15 37.05 -4.40
C VAL A 298 -1.93 37.11 -5.91
N ASN A 299 -0.68 37.19 -6.36
CA ASN A 299 -0.31 36.80 -7.71
C ASN A 299 -0.42 35.27 -7.79
N PRO A 300 -1.42 34.70 -8.51
CA PRO A 300 -1.72 33.28 -8.40
C PRO A 300 -0.62 32.40 -9.03
N GLN A 301 0.10 32.90 -10.04
CA GLN A 301 1.25 32.18 -10.60
C GLN A 301 2.43 32.15 -9.65
N ALA A 302 2.75 33.28 -9.01
CA ALA A 302 3.81 33.35 -8.00
C ALA A 302 3.45 32.51 -6.78
N TYR A 303 2.22 32.59 -6.30
CA TYR A 303 1.75 31.79 -5.16
C TYR A 303 1.77 30.29 -5.46
N ALA A 304 1.42 29.86 -6.68
CA ALA A 304 1.56 28.46 -7.07
C ALA A 304 3.00 27.94 -6.88
N GLN A 305 4.02 28.77 -7.13
CA GLN A 305 5.42 28.41 -6.87
C GLN A 305 5.80 28.32 -5.38
N THR A 306 4.85 28.53 -4.46
CA THR A 306 5.03 28.23 -3.04
C THR A 306 4.44 26.87 -2.64
N GLY A 307 3.78 26.18 -3.58
CA GLY A 307 3.26 24.82 -3.37
C GLY A 307 4.39 23.84 -3.04
N TYR A 308 4.17 22.95 -2.08
CA TYR A 308 5.20 22.01 -1.61
C TYR A 308 4.82 20.53 -1.73
N ALA A 309 3.68 20.18 -2.35
CA ALA A 309 3.23 18.78 -2.43
C ALA A 309 4.27 17.85 -3.09
N GLU A 310 5.02 18.34 -4.08
CA GLU A 310 6.08 17.59 -4.77
C GLU A 310 7.25 17.18 -3.87
N LEU A 311 7.39 17.79 -2.69
CA LEU A 311 8.45 17.50 -1.74
C LEU A 311 8.08 16.34 -0.79
N LEU A 312 6.82 15.92 -0.77
CA LEU A 312 6.30 14.93 0.17
C LEU A 312 6.22 13.53 -0.44
N ASP A 313 6.55 12.51 0.35
CA ASP A 313 6.29 11.09 0.02
C ASP A 313 4.84 10.70 0.32
N GLY A 314 4.09 11.59 0.96
CA GLY A 314 2.66 11.45 1.25
C GLY A 314 2.09 12.60 2.06
N LEU A 315 0.81 12.90 1.86
CA LEU A 315 0.08 13.92 2.59
C LEU A 315 -1.04 13.28 3.40
N LEU A 316 -1.01 13.45 4.72
CA LEU A 316 -2.11 13.08 5.61
C LEU A 316 -3.11 14.24 5.59
N SER A 317 -4.33 14.02 5.11
CA SER A 317 -5.32 15.09 4.93
C SER A 317 -6.57 14.86 5.78
N GLY A 318 -6.85 15.74 6.74
CA GLY A 318 -8.02 15.68 7.63
C GLY A 318 -9.34 15.87 6.88
N PHE A 319 -10.09 14.79 6.69
CA PHE A 319 -11.43 14.74 6.13
C PHE A 319 -12.46 14.79 7.27
N TYR A 320 -12.30 15.77 8.16
CA TYR A 320 -12.98 15.84 9.46
C TYR A 320 -14.40 16.39 9.33
N TYR A 321 -15.27 15.60 8.70
CA TYR A 321 -16.68 15.93 8.49
C TYR A 321 -17.59 14.75 8.87
N PRO A 322 -18.72 15.02 9.55
CA PRO A 322 -19.69 13.98 9.86
C PRO A 322 -20.41 13.47 8.61
N GLU A 323 -20.64 14.33 7.60
CA GLU A 323 -21.21 13.91 6.32
C GLU A 323 -20.19 13.14 5.48
N VAL A 324 -20.57 11.93 5.04
CA VAL A 324 -19.67 11.10 4.23
C VAL A 324 -19.70 11.49 2.76
N ARG A 325 -20.89 11.76 2.19
CA ARG A 325 -21.05 12.08 0.76
C ARG A 325 -21.29 13.56 0.53
N GLU A 326 -20.94 14.04 -0.67
CA GLU A 326 -21.23 15.43 -1.07
C GLU A 326 -22.73 15.73 -1.09
N ALA A 327 -23.56 14.73 -1.43
CA ALA A 327 -25.02 14.86 -1.43
C ALA A 327 -25.58 15.09 -0.03
N ASP A 328 -25.00 14.45 1.00
CA ASP A 328 -25.42 14.60 2.39
C ASP A 328 -25.04 15.98 2.91
N ALA A 329 -23.85 16.46 2.55
CA ALA A 329 -23.41 17.82 2.86
C ALA A 329 -24.31 18.88 2.20
N ALA A 330 -24.71 18.67 0.93
CA ALA A 330 -25.65 19.55 0.25
C ALA A 330 -27.05 19.52 0.90
N ALA A 331 -27.54 18.34 1.29
CA ALA A 331 -28.82 18.19 1.99
C ALA A 331 -28.82 18.85 3.38
N ALA A 332 -27.65 18.88 4.04
CA ALA A 332 -27.42 19.56 5.31
C ALA A 332 -27.08 21.06 5.16
N ASP A 333 -27.22 21.63 3.95
CA ASP A 333 -26.93 23.04 3.63
C ASP A 333 -25.51 23.47 4.06
N ARG A 334 -24.53 22.57 3.89
CA ARG A 334 -23.14 22.87 4.25
C ARG A 334 -22.59 23.99 3.35
N PRO A 335 -21.70 24.86 3.89
CA PRO A 335 -21.26 26.07 3.18
C PRO A 335 -20.54 25.83 1.85
N ALA A 336 -19.96 24.65 1.68
CA ALA A 336 -19.31 24.26 0.44
C ALA A 336 -19.35 22.74 0.23
N TRP A 337 -19.24 22.31 -1.02
CA TRP A 337 -19.29 20.90 -1.42
C TRP A 337 -18.21 20.02 -0.75
N TRP A 338 -17.09 20.62 -0.30
CA TRP A 338 -15.99 19.90 0.33
C TRP A 338 -16.19 19.63 1.83
N TYR A 339 -17.32 20.05 2.42
CA TYR A 339 -17.73 19.70 3.79
C TYR A 339 -18.29 18.26 3.88
N SER A 340 -17.57 17.31 3.30
CA SER A 340 -17.86 15.88 3.41
C SER A 340 -16.57 15.10 3.24
N VAL A 341 -16.55 13.83 3.64
CA VAL A 341 -15.40 12.93 3.41
C VAL A 341 -15.09 12.81 1.90
N GLU A 342 -16.12 12.59 1.07
CA GLU A 342 -15.97 12.52 -0.39
C GLU A 342 -15.48 13.83 -1.01
N GLY A 343 -16.07 14.95 -0.60
CA GLY A 343 -15.69 16.28 -1.08
C GLY A 343 -14.26 16.66 -0.65
N SER A 344 -13.86 16.32 0.56
CA SER A 344 -12.49 16.52 1.03
C SER A 344 -11.48 15.77 0.18
N ALA A 345 -11.76 14.51 -0.15
CA ALA A 345 -10.92 13.71 -1.03
C ALA A 345 -10.81 14.32 -2.44
N ARG A 346 -11.91 14.81 -3.00
CA ARG A 346 -11.90 15.51 -4.29
C ARG A 346 -11.12 16.83 -4.23
N MET A 347 -11.25 17.61 -3.16
CA MET A 347 -10.47 18.83 -2.93
C MET A 347 -8.98 18.52 -2.91
N ALA A 348 -8.56 17.60 -2.04
CA ALA A 348 -7.16 17.23 -1.89
C ALA A 348 -6.56 16.70 -3.20
N LYS A 349 -7.27 15.83 -3.94
CA LYS A 349 -6.83 15.36 -5.26
C LYS A 349 -6.69 16.48 -6.28
N THR A 350 -7.58 17.47 -6.24
CA THR A 350 -7.58 18.60 -7.18
C THR A 350 -6.36 19.48 -6.98
N VAL A 351 -6.08 19.87 -5.74
CA VAL A 351 -5.02 20.84 -5.44
C VAL A 351 -3.63 20.20 -5.42
N THR A 352 -3.51 18.93 -5.00
CA THR A 352 -2.24 18.19 -5.06
C THR A 352 -1.92 17.69 -6.47
N ARG A 353 -2.86 17.73 -7.42
CA ARG A 353 -2.70 17.21 -8.79
C ARG A 353 -2.21 15.76 -8.87
N GLY A 354 -2.29 15.00 -7.77
CA GLY A 354 -1.79 13.64 -7.67
C GLY A 354 -0.26 13.50 -7.70
N VAL A 355 0.50 14.58 -7.45
CA VAL A 355 1.98 14.52 -7.40
C VAL A 355 2.49 13.76 -6.17
N ALA A 356 1.69 13.72 -5.10
CA ALA A 356 1.93 12.91 -3.91
C ALA A 356 0.66 12.11 -3.54
N PRO A 357 0.79 10.91 -2.95
CA PRO A 357 -0.35 10.17 -2.44
C PRO A 357 -0.98 10.91 -1.23
N VAL A 358 -2.30 11.07 -1.25
CA VAL A 358 -3.06 11.67 -0.14
C VAL A 358 -3.75 10.56 0.65
N PHE A 359 -3.59 10.55 1.97
CA PHE A 359 -4.26 9.62 2.88
C PHE A 359 -5.35 10.38 3.65
N GLY A 360 -6.60 9.93 3.51
CA GLY A 360 -7.74 10.58 4.19
C GLY A 360 -7.75 10.32 5.68
N GLY A 361 -7.73 11.37 6.49
CA GLY A 361 -7.81 11.34 7.95
C GLY A 361 -9.24 11.46 8.44
N LEU A 362 -9.67 10.59 9.36
CA LEU A 362 -11.00 10.65 9.97
C LEU A 362 -10.89 11.00 11.45
N PHE A 363 -11.65 11.99 11.90
CA PHE A 363 -11.79 12.32 13.31
C PHE A 363 -12.96 11.51 13.90
N LEU A 364 -12.64 10.40 14.56
CA LEU A 364 -13.61 9.37 14.91
C LEU A 364 -14.75 9.87 15.82
N GLU A 365 -14.45 10.79 16.74
CA GLU A 365 -15.43 11.34 17.68
C GLU A 365 -16.60 12.05 17.00
N GLN A 366 -16.42 12.57 15.78
CA GLN A 366 -17.50 13.21 15.03
C GLN A 366 -18.64 12.23 14.69
N TYR A 367 -18.34 10.94 14.65
CA TYR A 367 -19.33 9.88 14.39
C TYR A 367 -19.95 9.31 15.67
N ALA A 368 -19.62 9.83 16.86
CA ALA A 368 -20.15 9.30 18.12
C ALA A 368 -21.69 9.29 18.18
N GLN A 369 -22.35 10.23 17.48
CA GLN A 369 -23.80 10.32 17.38
C GLN A 369 -24.40 9.56 16.19
N ASP A 370 -23.56 9.11 15.24
CA ASP A 370 -23.94 8.30 14.09
C ASP A 370 -22.85 7.27 13.76
N LEU A 371 -22.80 6.22 14.58
CA LEU A 371 -21.81 5.16 14.44
C LEU A 371 -21.93 4.38 13.12
N ALA A 372 -23.09 4.44 12.45
CA ALA A 372 -23.32 3.76 11.17
C ALA A 372 -22.59 4.46 10.01
N ALA A 373 -22.34 5.77 10.12
CA ALA A 373 -21.56 6.53 9.15
C ALA A 373 -20.05 6.22 9.21
N MET A 374 -19.52 5.78 10.35
CA MET A 374 -18.09 5.56 10.55
C MET A 374 -17.49 4.50 9.59
N PRO A 375 -18.06 3.28 9.43
CA PRO A 375 -17.59 2.33 8.43
C PRO A 375 -17.68 2.86 6.99
N GLU A 376 -18.70 3.66 6.68
CA GLU A 376 -18.85 4.28 5.36
C GLU A 376 -17.76 5.33 5.12
N ALA A 377 -17.43 6.16 6.10
CA ALA A 377 -16.35 7.13 6.04
C ALA A 377 -14.99 6.46 5.79
N VAL A 378 -14.70 5.36 6.49
CA VAL A 378 -13.48 4.56 6.28
C VAL A 378 -13.43 4.03 4.85
N GLN A 379 -14.53 3.45 4.35
CA GLN A 379 -14.61 2.97 2.97
C GLN A 379 -14.46 4.11 1.95
N MET A 380 -15.02 5.29 2.24
CA MET A 380 -14.91 6.46 1.38
C MET A 380 -13.45 6.94 1.26
N CYS A 381 -12.69 6.95 2.36
CA CYS A 381 -11.26 7.26 2.33
C CYS A 381 -10.51 6.30 1.40
N PHE A 382 -10.74 5.00 1.52
CA PHE A 382 -10.12 4.00 0.63
C PHE A 382 -10.58 4.10 -0.83
N ALA A 383 -11.83 4.48 -1.07
CA ALA A 383 -12.37 4.60 -2.41
C ALA A 383 -11.87 5.86 -3.15
N ARG A 384 -11.56 6.94 -2.42
CA ARG A 384 -11.29 8.27 -3.00
C ARG A 384 -9.87 8.80 -2.76
N SER A 385 -9.07 8.13 -1.95
CA SER A 385 -7.70 8.54 -1.63
C SER A 385 -6.72 7.36 -1.62
N ALA A 386 -5.45 7.61 -1.32
CA ALA A 386 -4.39 6.61 -1.28
C ALA A 386 -4.36 5.80 0.04
N GLY A 387 -5.32 5.99 0.93
CA GLY A 387 -5.45 5.22 2.17
C GLY A 387 -6.31 5.91 3.21
N CYS A 388 -6.25 5.44 4.45
CA CYS A 388 -7.05 5.96 5.56
C CYS A 388 -6.15 6.14 6.79
N MET A 389 -6.33 7.24 7.51
CA MET A 389 -5.73 7.50 8.81
C MET A 389 -6.85 7.72 9.82
N LEU A 390 -6.81 7.01 10.94
CA LEU A 390 -7.77 7.21 12.03
C LEU A 390 -7.17 8.12 13.09
N PHE A 391 -7.77 9.28 13.30
CA PHE A 391 -7.52 10.13 14.45
C PHE A 391 -8.66 9.90 15.45
N ASP A 392 -8.43 9.20 16.56
CA ASP A 392 -7.17 8.80 17.20
C ASP A 392 -7.37 7.42 17.88
N LEU A 393 -6.28 6.71 18.18
CA LEU A 393 -6.29 5.43 18.91
C LEU A 393 -7.15 5.49 20.20
N SER A 394 -7.13 6.60 20.91
CA SER A 394 -7.82 6.73 22.19
C SER A 394 -9.32 6.49 22.07
N TYR A 395 -9.94 6.91 20.96
CA TYR A 395 -11.37 6.69 20.73
C TYR A 395 -11.69 5.22 20.47
N LEU A 396 -10.83 4.52 19.75
CA LEU A 396 -10.96 3.08 19.52
C LEU A 396 -10.85 2.29 20.82
N GLU A 397 -9.92 2.70 21.68
CA GLU A 397 -9.71 2.10 22.99
C GLU A 397 -10.89 2.37 23.95
N GLN A 398 -11.24 3.64 24.15
CA GLN A 398 -12.23 4.06 25.15
C GLN A 398 -13.64 3.60 24.83
N ASN A 399 -14.02 3.66 23.55
CA ASN A 399 -15.38 3.34 23.11
C ASN A 399 -15.51 1.94 22.51
N ASN A 400 -14.41 1.18 22.46
CA ASN A 400 -14.35 -0.14 21.83
C ASN A 400 -14.87 -0.14 20.38
N TRP A 401 -14.54 0.89 19.60
CA TRP A 401 -14.99 1.07 18.21
C TRP A 401 -14.23 0.22 17.17
N TRP A 402 -13.40 -0.72 17.61
CA TRP A 402 -12.75 -1.71 16.74
C TRP A 402 -13.68 -2.42 15.74
N PRO A 403 -14.95 -2.73 16.06
CA PRO A 403 -15.90 -3.27 15.09
C PRO A 403 -16.21 -2.37 13.89
N LEU A 404 -16.18 -1.06 14.12
CA LEU A 404 -16.64 -0.05 13.17
C LEU A 404 -15.53 0.35 12.19
N VAL A 405 -14.28 0.31 12.65
CA VAL A 405 -13.10 0.66 11.85
C VAL A 405 -12.30 -0.55 11.39
N GLY A 406 -12.48 -1.68 12.07
CA GLY A 406 -11.97 -2.98 11.70
C GLY A 406 -13.10 -3.87 11.16
N VAL A 407 -12.91 -5.18 11.25
CA VAL A 407 -13.97 -6.15 10.94
C VAL A 407 -14.41 -6.77 12.27
N ASP A 408 -15.50 -6.25 12.86
CA ASP A 408 -16.26 -6.71 14.04
C ASP A 408 -15.49 -7.33 15.23
N ALA A 409 -15.59 -6.80 16.45
CA ALA A 409 -14.89 -7.34 17.64
C ALA A 409 -15.30 -8.79 18.01
N ASP A 410 -16.53 -9.21 17.69
CA ASP A 410 -17.00 -10.61 17.82
C ASP A 410 -16.91 -11.39 16.48
N GLY A 411 -16.52 -10.71 15.40
CA GLY A 411 -16.44 -11.20 14.02
C GLY A 411 -15.04 -11.12 13.40
N VAL A 412 -13.99 -10.84 14.19
CA VAL A 412 -12.61 -10.64 13.72
C VAL A 412 -12.14 -11.87 12.95
N PRO A 413 -11.82 -11.73 11.66
CA PRO A 413 -11.26 -12.82 10.89
C PRO A 413 -9.88 -13.21 11.45
N GLN A 414 -9.79 -14.38 12.07
CA GLN A 414 -8.56 -14.94 12.63
C GLN A 414 -7.80 -15.68 11.54
N LEU A 415 -6.51 -15.38 11.46
CA LEU A 415 -5.57 -16.21 10.71
C LEU A 415 -5.41 -17.54 11.45
N ARG A 416 -5.71 -18.66 10.79
CA ARG A 416 -5.57 -20.00 11.34
C ARG A 416 -4.85 -20.91 10.34
N PRO A 417 -4.11 -21.93 10.76
CA PRO A 417 -3.57 -22.93 9.83
C PRO A 417 -4.67 -23.52 8.96
N LEU A 418 -4.39 -23.72 7.68
CA LEU A 418 -5.30 -24.44 6.77
C LEU A 418 -5.35 -25.92 7.17
N GLN A 419 -6.56 -26.47 7.31
CA GLN A 419 -6.80 -27.86 7.70
C GLN A 419 -7.67 -28.57 6.66
N GLU A 420 -7.59 -29.90 6.61
CA GLU A 420 -8.41 -30.68 5.67
C GLU A 420 -9.91 -30.52 5.92
N SER A 421 -10.31 -30.27 7.17
CA SER A 421 -11.69 -29.96 7.54
C SER A 421 -12.23 -28.68 6.89
N ASP A 422 -11.38 -27.83 6.31
CA ASP A 422 -11.78 -26.59 5.64
C ASP A 422 -12.19 -26.79 4.18
N LEU A 423 -11.93 -27.96 3.59
CA LEU A 423 -12.19 -28.24 2.18
C LEU A 423 -13.61 -27.91 1.73
N PRO A 424 -14.69 -28.21 2.49
CA PRO A 424 -16.04 -27.83 2.07
C PRO A 424 -16.24 -26.32 1.97
N ALA A 425 -15.76 -25.56 2.95
CA ALA A 425 -15.86 -24.10 2.96
C ALA A 425 -14.94 -23.47 1.90
N LEU A 426 -13.76 -24.05 1.69
CA LEU A 426 -12.79 -23.62 0.69
C LEU A 426 -13.33 -23.83 -0.72
N GLU A 427 -14.01 -24.95 -1.01
CA GLU A 427 -14.69 -25.16 -2.30
C GLU A 427 -15.73 -24.06 -2.57
N MET A 428 -16.55 -23.73 -1.57
CA MET A 428 -17.55 -22.66 -1.70
C MET A 428 -16.90 -21.29 -1.92
N LEU A 429 -15.77 -21.01 -1.26
CA LEU A 429 -15.01 -19.76 -1.45
C LEU A 429 -14.34 -19.73 -2.83
N TRP A 430 -13.77 -20.84 -3.27
CA TRP A 430 -13.16 -20.97 -4.59
C TRP A 430 -14.14 -20.65 -5.71
N ARG A 431 -15.35 -21.23 -5.66
CA ARG A 431 -16.40 -21.03 -6.66
C ARG A 431 -16.84 -19.56 -6.81
N ARG A 432 -16.80 -18.78 -5.73
CA ARG A 432 -17.13 -17.34 -5.77
C ARG A 432 -15.94 -16.45 -6.10
N SER A 433 -14.72 -16.90 -5.82
CA SER A 433 -13.49 -16.11 -6.04
C SER A 433 -12.90 -16.24 -7.44
N PHE A 434 -13.15 -17.34 -8.15
CA PHE A 434 -12.58 -17.60 -9.48
C PHE A 434 -13.65 -17.79 -10.57
N PRO A 435 -13.36 -17.45 -11.83
CA PRO A 435 -14.24 -17.76 -12.96
C PRO A 435 -14.54 -19.27 -13.06
N PRO A 436 -15.69 -19.68 -13.63
CA PRO A 436 -16.08 -21.09 -13.75
C PRO A 436 -15.04 -21.99 -14.44
N ALA A 437 -14.23 -21.44 -15.35
CA ALA A 437 -13.14 -22.16 -16.02
C ALA A 437 -12.06 -22.70 -15.05
N PHE A 438 -11.99 -22.17 -13.83
CA PHE A 438 -11.04 -22.58 -12.78
C PHE A 438 -11.71 -23.33 -11.64
N ALA A 439 -12.90 -23.88 -11.84
CA ALA A 439 -13.63 -24.60 -10.80
C ALA A 439 -12.82 -25.80 -10.25
N MET A 440 -12.85 -25.96 -8.94
CA MET A 440 -12.23 -27.08 -8.22
C MET A 440 -13.26 -27.71 -7.29
N ARG A 441 -13.25 -29.05 -7.17
CA ARG A 441 -14.05 -29.79 -6.19
C ARG A 441 -13.20 -30.19 -4.99
N GLN A 442 -13.82 -30.61 -3.90
CA GLN A 442 -13.11 -31.00 -2.67
C GLN A 442 -12.05 -32.07 -2.90
N ASN A 443 -12.31 -33.05 -3.77
CA ASN A 443 -11.35 -34.10 -4.08
C ASN A 443 -10.13 -33.55 -4.83
N ASP A 444 -10.34 -32.58 -5.74
CA ASP A 444 -9.24 -31.92 -6.47
C ASP A 444 -8.41 -31.06 -5.52
N LEU A 445 -9.07 -30.29 -4.64
CA LEU A 445 -8.42 -29.49 -3.60
C LEU A 445 -7.63 -30.37 -2.62
N ARG A 446 -8.22 -31.49 -2.17
CA ARG A 446 -7.55 -32.45 -1.28
C ARG A 446 -6.28 -32.99 -1.93
N ALA A 447 -6.39 -33.49 -3.16
CA ALA A 447 -5.26 -34.09 -3.87
C ALA A 447 -4.12 -33.10 -4.11
N ARG A 448 -4.44 -31.85 -4.49
CA ARG A 448 -3.45 -30.82 -4.85
C ARG A 448 -2.92 -30.00 -3.66
N ILE A 449 -3.59 -30.04 -2.51
CA ILE A 449 -3.11 -29.43 -1.26
C ILE A 449 -2.50 -30.50 -0.38
N PHE A 450 -3.31 -31.36 0.22
CA PHE A 450 -2.88 -32.28 1.27
C PHE A 450 -2.24 -33.57 0.72
N GLY A 451 -2.48 -33.89 -0.55
CA GLY A 451 -1.84 -35.01 -1.25
C GLY A 451 -0.51 -34.64 -1.91
N ASP A 452 -0.11 -33.37 -1.88
CA ASP A 452 1.11 -32.90 -2.50
C ASP A 452 2.29 -33.00 -1.51
N PRO A 453 3.40 -33.69 -1.86
CA PRO A 453 4.56 -33.82 -0.99
C PRO A 453 5.22 -32.48 -0.63
N ASP A 454 5.04 -31.43 -1.44
CA ASP A 454 5.59 -30.09 -1.19
C ASP A 454 4.67 -29.20 -0.32
N PHE A 455 3.52 -29.72 0.14
CA PHE A 455 2.62 -28.98 1.01
C PHE A 455 3.29 -28.53 2.30
N CYS A 456 3.32 -27.22 2.54
CA CYS A 456 3.83 -26.65 3.78
C CYS A 456 2.66 -26.17 4.64
N ALA A 457 2.34 -26.94 5.68
CA ALA A 457 1.28 -26.61 6.62
C ALA A 457 1.57 -25.30 7.37
N GLU A 458 2.83 -25.03 7.70
CA GLU A 458 3.29 -23.83 8.38
C GLU A 458 3.15 -22.57 7.52
N ALA A 459 3.11 -22.72 6.19
CA ALA A 459 2.95 -21.62 5.23
C ALA A 459 1.54 -21.52 4.64
N SER A 460 0.61 -22.37 5.08
CA SER A 460 -0.75 -22.44 4.55
C SER A 460 -1.76 -21.98 5.59
N PHE A 461 -2.52 -20.94 5.27
CA PHE A 461 -3.39 -20.25 6.23
C PHE A 461 -4.80 -20.04 5.68
N THR A 462 -5.75 -19.97 6.60
CA THR A 462 -7.12 -19.52 6.40
C THR A 462 -7.38 -18.26 7.19
N LEU A 463 -8.34 -17.47 6.73
CA LEU A 463 -8.89 -16.33 7.46
C LEU A 463 -10.34 -16.65 7.80
N LYS A 464 -10.66 -16.80 9.10
CA LYS A 464 -11.99 -17.26 9.56
C LYS A 464 -12.60 -16.36 10.62
N LYS A 465 -13.90 -16.09 10.53
CA LYS A 465 -14.65 -15.48 11.63
C LYS A 465 -14.68 -16.39 12.87
N ALA A 466 -15.08 -15.85 14.01
CA ALA A 466 -15.24 -16.61 15.25
C ALA A 466 -16.21 -17.79 15.12
N ASP A 467 -17.27 -17.64 14.32
CA ASP A 467 -18.26 -18.67 14.00
C ASP A 467 -17.75 -19.77 13.04
N GLY A 468 -16.49 -19.68 12.57
CA GLY A 468 -15.88 -20.63 11.64
C GLY A 468 -16.06 -20.29 10.16
N THR A 469 -16.78 -19.21 9.81
CA THR A 469 -16.97 -18.79 8.42
C THR A 469 -15.63 -18.46 7.76
N LEU A 470 -15.32 -19.14 6.66
CA LEU A 470 -14.10 -18.94 5.87
C LEU A 470 -14.22 -17.73 4.93
N LEU A 471 -13.30 -16.78 5.07
CA LEU A 471 -13.25 -15.50 4.35
C LEU A 471 -12.07 -15.37 3.39
N GLY A 472 -11.02 -16.16 3.58
CA GLY A 472 -9.82 -16.13 2.74
C GLY A 472 -8.93 -17.33 3.01
N ALA A 473 -8.08 -17.66 2.06
CA ALA A 473 -7.07 -18.70 2.21
C ALA A 473 -5.83 -18.41 1.37
N VAL A 474 -4.70 -18.94 1.84
CA VAL A 474 -3.44 -19.02 1.10
C VAL A 474 -2.86 -20.42 1.27
N VAL A 475 -2.33 -20.98 0.18
CA VAL A 475 -1.65 -22.28 0.17
C VAL A 475 -0.19 -22.04 -0.19
N GLY A 476 0.71 -22.35 0.74
CA GLY A 476 2.15 -22.28 0.56
C GLY A 476 2.75 -23.67 0.36
N LYS A 477 3.73 -23.78 -0.54
CA LYS A 477 4.51 -25.00 -0.78
C LYS A 477 6.00 -24.71 -0.75
N ALA A 478 6.77 -25.64 -0.23
CA ALA A 478 8.23 -25.60 -0.23
C ALA A 478 8.73 -26.76 -1.09
N PHE A 479 9.52 -26.47 -2.12
CA PHE A 479 9.94 -27.52 -3.06
C PHE A 479 11.06 -28.36 -2.45
N HIS A 480 10.88 -29.67 -2.44
CA HIS A 480 11.89 -30.63 -1.93
C HIS A 480 12.78 -31.20 -3.04
N GLU A 481 12.51 -30.88 -4.30
CA GLU A 481 13.18 -31.49 -5.44
C GLU A 481 14.55 -30.88 -5.78
N ASP A 482 15.46 -31.73 -6.25
CA ASP A 482 16.80 -31.38 -6.72
C ASP A 482 16.83 -30.82 -8.15
N VAL A 483 15.81 -30.04 -8.53
CA VAL A 483 15.86 -29.24 -9.77
C VAL A 483 16.54 -27.92 -9.45
N GLU A 484 17.65 -27.61 -10.13
CA GLU A 484 18.45 -26.40 -9.86
C GLU A 484 17.61 -25.11 -9.84
N LEU A 485 16.63 -25.00 -10.74
CA LEU A 485 15.69 -23.87 -10.80
C LEU A 485 14.79 -23.73 -9.56
N TYR A 486 14.48 -24.85 -8.90
CA TYR A 486 13.58 -24.95 -7.74
C TYR A 486 14.33 -25.09 -6.42
N ARG A 487 15.67 -25.16 -6.45
CA ARG A 487 16.50 -25.20 -5.25
C ARG A 487 16.28 -23.95 -4.41
N HIS A 488 16.01 -24.13 -3.11
CA HIS A 488 15.65 -23.06 -2.17
C HIS A 488 14.45 -22.22 -2.64
N ALA A 489 13.55 -22.80 -3.43
CA ALA A 489 12.34 -22.15 -3.89
C ALA A 489 11.08 -22.80 -3.32
N GLY A 490 10.02 -22.02 -3.29
CA GLY A 490 8.68 -22.49 -2.96
C GLY A 490 7.66 -21.79 -3.84
N CYS A 491 6.38 -22.07 -3.60
CA CYS A 491 5.32 -21.33 -4.28
C CYS A 491 4.20 -20.90 -3.35
N LEU A 492 3.54 -19.84 -3.77
CA LEU A 492 2.17 -19.55 -3.39
C LEU A 492 1.28 -20.25 -4.43
N SER A 493 0.72 -21.39 -4.06
CA SER A 493 -0.07 -22.27 -4.92
C SER A 493 -1.48 -21.70 -5.19
N ALA A 494 -2.09 -21.08 -4.18
CA ALA A 494 -3.35 -20.35 -4.31
C ALA A 494 -3.46 -19.23 -3.26
N LEU A 495 -4.05 -18.08 -3.65
CA LEU A 495 -4.46 -16.99 -2.75
C LEU A 495 -5.84 -16.53 -3.19
N LEU A 496 -6.79 -16.53 -2.27
CA LEU A 496 -8.15 -16.06 -2.51
C LEU A 496 -8.72 -15.40 -1.26
N VAL A 497 -9.48 -14.33 -1.48
CA VAL A 497 -10.25 -13.61 -0.47
C VAL A 497 -11.67 -13.48 -1.00
N ASP A 498 -12.63 -13.57 -0.10
CA ASP A 498 -14.04 -13.36 -0.40
C ASP A 498 -14.23 -12.05 -1.19
N PRO A 499 -14.87 -12.09 -2.38
CA PRO A 499 -15.04 -10.90 -3.23
C PRO A 499 -15.60 -9.69 -2.50
N ALA A 500 -16.51 -9.88 -1.53
CA ALA A 500 -17.12 -8.78 -0.76
C ALA A 500 -16.13 -8.09 0.21
N LEU A 501 -15.01 -8.74 0.50
CA LEU A 501 -14.00 -8.30 1.47
C LEU A 501 -12.66 -7.94 0.82
N GLN A 502 -12.57 -7.96 -0.51
CA GLN A 502 -11.38 -7.53 -1.23
C GLN A 502 -11.12 -6.03 -1.03
N ASN A 503 -9.88 -5.61 -1.26
CA ASN A 503 -9.38 -4.23 -1.05
C ASN A 503 -9.37 -3.74 0.40
N ARG A 504 -9.37 -4.65 1.38
CA ARG A 504 -9.30 -4.35 2.82
C ARG A 504 -8.03 -4.88 3.52
N GLY A 505 -6.97 -5.17 2.75
CA GLY A 505 -5.69 -5.65 3.29
C GLY A 505 -5.60 -7.16 3.60
N PHE A 506 -6.70 -7.91 3.59
CA PHE A 506 -6.68 -9.35 3.90
C PHE A 506 -5.82 -10.22 2.96
N GLY A 507 -5.81 -9.89 1.66
CA GLY A 507 -4.94 -10.59 0.70
C GLY A 507 -3.46 -10.38 1.00
N THR A 508 -3.10 -9.15 1.39
CA THR A 508 -1.74 -8.77 1.82
C THR A 508 -1.36 -9.50 3.11
N GLN A 509 -2.27 -9.57 4.08
CA GLN A 509 -2.04 -10.29 5.34
C GLN A 509 -1.77 -11.78 5.11
N LEU A 510 -2.58 -12.43 4.29
CA LEU A 510 -2.41 -13.85 3.92
C LEU A 510 -1.08 -14.07 3.17
N PHE A 511 -0.78 -13.21 2.19
CA PHE A 511 0.48 -13.29 1.45
C PHE A 511 1.70 -13.18 2.36
N PHE A 512 1.77 -12.16 3.23
CA PHE A 512 2.91 -11.97 4.12
C PHE A 512 3.02 -13.05 5.19
N ALA A 513 1.91 -13.63 5.64
CA ALA A 513 1.95 -14.79 6.53
C ALA A 513 2.62 -15.99 5.85
N CYS A 514 2.21 -16.31 4.63
CA CYS A 514 2.81 -17.36 3.82
C CYS A 514 4.29 -17.08 3.51
N GLU A 515 4.62 -15.87 3.05
CA GLU A 515 5.99 -15.47 2.75
C GLU A 515 6.92 -15.60 3.97
N ARG A 516 6.51 -15.10 5.13
CA ARG A 516 7.33 -15.21 6.35
C ARG A 516 7.54 -16.67 6.77
N ALA A 517 6.53 -17.51 6.61
CA ALA A 517 6.64 -18.93 6.92
C ALA A 517 7.60 -19.65 5.96
N LEU A 518 7.46 -19.43 4.65
CA LEU A 518 8.39 -19.98 3.65
C LEU A 518 9.82 -19.49 3.87
N ARG A 519 10.01 -18.21 4.19
CA ARG A 519 11.35 -17.66 4.52
C ARG A 519 11.99 -18.38 5.70
N ARG A 520 11.22 -18.72 6.74
CA ARG A 520 11.73 -19.47 7.91
C ARG A 520 12.16 -20.91 7.55
N GLN A 521 11.65 -21.45 6.45
CA GLN A 521 12.06 -22.74 5.88
C GLN A 521 13.27 -22.61 4.93
N GLY A 522 13.92 -21.45 4.87
CA GLY A 522 15.09 -21.23 4.01
C GLY A 522 14.75 -21.00 2.53
N ILE A 523 13.50 -20.66 2.21
CA ILE A 523 13.09 -20.33 0.85
C ILE A 523 13.54 -18.91 0.49
N GLY A 524 14.38 -18.81 -0.54
CA GLY A 524 14.89 -17.55 -1.09
C GLY A 524 14.10 -17.03 -2.30
N LYS A 525 13.27 -17.86 -2.92
CA LYS A 525 12.47 -17.50 -4.10
C LYS A 525 11.05 -18.08 -4.02
N ILE A 526 10.04 -17.26 -4.26
CA ILE A 526 8.64 -17.68 -4.24
C ILE A 526 8.03 -17.50 -5.64
N PHE A 527 7.56 -18.59 -6.25
CA PHE A 527 6.77 -18.55 -7.47
C PHE A 527 5.28 -18.36 -7.16
N LEU A 528 4.53 -17.71 -8.05
CA LEU A 528 3.06 -17.70 -7.98
C LEU A 528 2.53 -18.82 -8.87
N GLY A 529 2.01 -19.88 -8.25
CA GLY A 529 1.74 -21.16 -8.89
C GLY A 529 3.02 -21.89 -9.31
N GLN A 530 2.95 -22.56 -10.45
CA GLN A 530 4.08 -23.22 -11.13
C GLN A 530 4.68 -24.45 -10.43
N GLU A 531 4.08 -24.94 -9.36
CA GLU A 531 4.43 -26.24 -8.76
C GLU A 531 4.15 -27.42 -9.71
N PHE A 532 4.56 -28.62 -9.33
CA PHE A 532 4.34 -29.84 -10.13
C PHE A 532 2.85 -30.20 -10.21
N CYS A 533 2.16 -30.27 -9.06
CA CYS A 533 0.73 -30.54 -8.99
C CYS A 533 -0.13 -29.25 -9.01
N ASN A 534 0.16 -28.33 -9.92
CA ASN A 534 -0.33 -26.96 -9.84
C ASN A 534 -1.83 -26.75 -10.02
N PHE A 535 -2.42 -25.87 -9.20
CA PHE A 535 -3.73 -25.29 -9.51
C PHE A 535 -3.66 -24.35 -10.71
N PHE A 536 -2.62 -23.53 -10.71
CA PHE A 536 -2.41 -22.47 -11.67
C PHE A 536 -0.95 -22.46 -12.11
N SER A 537 -0.72 -22.22 -13.39
CA SER A 537 0.62 -22.01 -13.96
C SER A 537 1.10 -20.55 -13.79
N GLY A 538 0.29 -19.70 -13.16
CA GLY A 538 0.55 -18.28 -12.91
C GLY A 538 -0.67 -17.61 -12.30
N ILE A 539 -0.71 -16.28 -12.26
CA ILE A 539 -1.88 -15.51 -11.80
C ILE A 539 -3.06 -15.76 -12.73
N PRO A 540 -4.17 -16.40 -12.27
CA PRO A 540 -5.27 -16.81 -13.15
C PRO A 540 -6.18 -15.64 -13.51
N ALA A 541 -6.63 -15.61 -14.77
CA ALA A 541 -7.43 -14.52 -15.35
C ALA A 541 -6.85 -13.14 -14.98
N PRO A 542 -5.63 -12.83 -15.45
CA PRO A 542 -4.91 -11.65 -15.01
C PRO A 542 -5.66 -10.38 -15.42
N THR A 543 -5.79 -9.46 -14.47
CA THR A 543 -6.29 -8.10 -14.68
C THR A 543 -5.22 -7.10 -14.22
N PRO A 544 -5.22 -5.84 -14.70
CA PRO A 544 -4.29 -4.82 -14.22
C PRO A 544 -4.25 -4.70 -12.69
N GLU A 545 -5.41 -4.87 -12.03
CA GLU A 545 -5.54 -4.82 -10.57
C GLU A 545 -4.83 -6.00 -9.89
N LYS A 546 -5.03 -7.24 -10.37
CA LYS A 546 -4.35 -8.43 -9.83
C LYS A 546 -2.83 -8.36 -10.03
N LEU A 547 -2.38 -7.94 -11.22
CA LEU A 547 -0.96 -7.80 -11.51
C LEU A 547 -0.33 -6.73 -10.62
N ARG A 548 -1.01 -5.58 -10.45
CA ARG A 548 -0.55 -4.51 -9.57
C ARG A 548 -0.55 -4.90 -8.10
N PHE A 549 -1.52 -5.72 -7.66
CA PHE A 549 -1.54 -6.31 -6.32
C PHE A 549 -0.21 -7.05 -6.05
N PHE A 550 0.14 -8.05 -6.87
CA PHE A 550 1.38 -8.79 -6.65
C PHE A 550 2.64 -7.94 -6.84
N ALA A 551 2.64 -7.00 -7.80
CA ALA A 551 3.77 -6.07 -7.98
C ALA A 551 4.03 -5.21 -6.73
N ASN A 552 2.98 -4.67 -6.12
CA ASN A 552 3.09 -3.89 -4.88
C ASN A 552 3.58 -4.74 -3.69
N LEU A 553 3.45 -6.06 -3.74
CA LEU A 553 4.00 -6.98 -2.73
C LEU A 553 5.46 -7.36 -3.02
N GLY A 554 6.09 -6.78 -4.05
CA GLY A 554 7.46 -7.05 -4.45
C GLY A 554 7.59 -8.21 -5.44
N CYS A 555 6.50 -8.72 -6.03
CA CYS A 555 6.58 -9.72 -7.08
C CYS A 555 6.94 -9.08 -8.43
N THR A 556 7.75 -9.79 -9.22
CA THR A 556 8.04 -9.48 -10.62
C THR A 556 7.09 -10.27 -11.50
N ASN A 557 6.17 -9.56 -12.18
CA ASN A 557 5.28 -10.15 -13.18
C ASN A 557 6.03 -10.30 -14.51
N ASN A 558 5.81 -11.41 -15.20
CA ASN A 558 6.27 -11.59 -16.58
C ASN A 558 5.57 -10.60 -17.51
N THR A 559 6.12 -10.43 -18.72
CA THR A 559 5.57 -9.54 -19.73
C THR A 559 4.43 -10.18 -20.53
N GLU A 560 4.55 -11.47 -20.83
CA GLU A 560 3.62 -12.21 -21.67
C GLU A 560 2.65 -13.06 -20.86
N ASP A 561 1.41 -13.16 -21.36
CA ASP A 561 0.45 -14.14 -20.87
C ASP A 561 0.76 -15.53 -21.43
N HIS A 562 0.36 -16.55 -20.69
CA HIS A 562 0.32 -17.93 -21.17
C HIS A 562 -1.06 -18.53 -20.96
N TYR A 563 -1.34 -19.61 -21.67
CA TYR A 563 -2.71 -20.08 -21.89
C TYR A 563 -2.83 -21.59 -21.69
N ASP A 564 -4.03 -22.03 -21.31
CA ASP A 564 -4.48 -23.39 -21.63
C ASP A 564 -5.41 -23.29 -22.84
N LEU A 565 -5.22 -24.17 -23.81
CA LEU A 565 -5.98 -24.21 -25.06
C LEU A 565 -6.80 -25.49 -25.15
N THR A 566 -7.96 -25.46 -25.82
CA THR A 566 -8.77 -26.65 -26.11
C THR A 566 -9.18 -26.74 -27.58
N ALA A 567 -9.37 -27.97 -28.07
CA ALA A 567 -10.08 -28.24 -29.32
C ALA A 567 -10.70 -29.65 -29.30
N ASP A 568 -11.82 -29.82 -30.02
CA ASP A 568 -12.26 -31.14 -30.47
C ASP A 568 -11.27 -31.63 -31.55
N ILE A 569 -10.64 -32.76 -31.28
CA ILE A 569 -9.73 -33.39 -32.23
C ILE A 569 -10.44 -34.41 -33.11
N THR A 570 -11.64 -34.90 -32.82
CA THR A 570 -12.31 -35.96 -33.61
C THR A 570 -12.78 -35.48 -34.97
N ASN A 571 -13.43 -34.32 -35.04
CA ASN A 571 -14.02 -33.75 -36.25
C ASN A 571 -13.25 -32.49 -36.68
N ASN A 572 -11.94 -32.63 -36.87
CA ASN A 572 -11.06 -31.49 -37.05
C ASN A 572 -10.37 -31.49 -38.43
N PRO A 573 -10.92 -30.77 -39.43
CA PRO A 573 -10.40 -30.77 -40.79
C PRO A 573 -9.01 -30.11 -40.91
N LEU A 574 -8.63 -29.26 -39.94
CA LEU A 574 -7.30 -28.65 -39.91
C LEU A 574 -6.23 -29.71 -39.59
N ILE A 575 -6.55 -30.64 -38.69
CA ILE A 575 -5.69 -31.80 -38.39
C ILE A 575 -5.67 -32.78 -39.56
N ASP A 576 -6.83 -33.08 -40.14
CA ASP A 576 -6.95 -34.12 -41.17
C ASP A 576 -6.31 -33.73 -42.51
N ARG A 577 -6.31 -32.44 -42.85
CA ARG A 577 -5.76 -31.93 -44.13
C ARG A 577 -4.28 -31.59 -44.07
N PHE A 578 -3.63 -31.71 -42.91
CA PHE A 578 -2.21 -31.40 -42.78
C PHE A 578 -1.37 -32.37 -43.64
N ASP A 579 -0.61 -31.84 -44.59
CA ASP A 579 0.24 -32.64 -45.47
C ASP A 579 1.46 -33.19 -44.70
N THR A 580 1.47 -34.50 -44.52
CA THR A 580 2.52 -35.23 -43.81
C THR A 580 3.62 -35.75 -44.73
N ALA A 581 3.43 -35.74 -46.05
CA ALA A 581 4.34 -36.36 -47.01
C ALA A 581 5.78 -35.79 -46.97
N PRO A 582 5.99 -34.47 -46.83
CA PRO A 582 7.35 -33.91 -46.77
C PRO A 582 8.15 -34.37 -45.54
N PHE A 583 7.46 -34.69 -44.44
CA PHE A 583 8.05 -35.08 -43.17
C PHE A 583 8.28 -36.58 -43.09
N ALA A 584 7.37 -37.39 -43.63
CA ALA A 584 7.47 -38.84 -43.66
C ALA A 584 8.72 -39.34 -44.43
N GLN A 585 9.28 -38.52 -45.32
CA GLN A 585 10.55 -38.81 -46.00
C GLN A 585 11.78 -38.65 -45.09
N LYS A 586 11.70 -37.82 -44.04
CA LYS A 586 12.84 -37.45 -43.18
C LYS A 586 12.74 -38.02 -41.77
N PHE A 587 11.51 -38.22 -41.30
CA PHE A 587 11.22 -38.63 -39.93
C PHE A 587 10.25 -39.81 -39.89
N SER A 588 10.13 -40.41 -38.71
CA SER A 588 9.06 -41.31 -38.31
C SER A 588 8.54 -40.89 -36.94
N THR A 589 7.29 -41.27 -36.64
CA THR A 589 6.71 -41.12 -35.31
C THR A 589 6.20 -42.44 -34.80
N GLU A 590 6.51 -42.77 -33.56
CA GLU A 590 6.06 -44.00 -32.91
C GLU A 590 5.84 -43.79 -31.42
N GLN A 591 5.07 -44.70 -30.82
CA GLN A 591 4.92 -44.76 -29.37
C GLN A 591 6.24 -45.19 -28.75
N LEU A 592 6.57 -44.65 -27.57
CA LEU A 592 7.74 -45.08 -26.83
C LEU A 592 7.65 -46.59 -26.56
N SER A 593 8.69 -47.33 -26.91
CA SER A 593 8.85 -48.72 -26.52
C SER A 593 9.60 -48.82 -25.18
N PRO A 594 9.32 -49.83 -24.32
CA PRO A 594 10.03 -49.99 -23.05
C PRO A 594 11.56 -50.05 -23.17
N VAL A 595 12.10 -50.53 -24.30
CA VAL A 595 13.56 -50.61 -24.53
C VAL A 595 14.18 -49.25 -24.91
N GLU A 596 13.37 -48.23 -25.16
CA GLU A 596 13.81 -46.93 -25.68
C GLU A 596 13.76 -45.80 -24.66
N LYS A 597 13.41 -46.11 -23.40
CA LYS A 597 13.36 -45.13 -22.30
C LYS A 597 14.67 -44.35 -22.16
N GLU A 598 15.80 -45.05 -22.23
CA GLU A 598 17.13 -44.43 -22.15
C GLU A 598 17.40 -43.46 -23.32
N ALA A 599 16.88 -43.76 -24.51
CA ALA A 599 17.03 -42.86 -25.66
C ALA A 599 16.20 -41.57 -25.49
N LEU A 600 15.00 -41.67 -24.90
CA LEU A 600 14.20 -40.50 -24.52
C LEU A 600 14.88 -39.69 -23.42
N PHE A 601 15.40 -40.34 -22.37
CA PHE A 601 16.11 -39.63 -21.29
C PHE A 601 17.36 -38.92 -21.79
N ALA A 602 18.17 -39.58 -22.61
CA ALA A 602 19.34 -38.94 -23.24
C ALA A 602 18.95 -37.75 -24.14
N PHE A 603 17.80 -37.82 -24.81
CA PHE A 603 17.26 -36.69 -25.56
C PHE A 603 16.84 -35.54 -24.66
N LEU A 604 16.08 -35.82 -23.58
CA LEU A 604 15.61 -34.81 -22.64
C LEU A 604 16.77 -34.12 -21.93
N ASP A 605 17.77 -34.86 -21.47
CA ASP A 605 18.95 -34.27 -20.82
C ASP A 605 19.74 -33.36 -21.78
N ARG A 606 19.77 -33.71 -23.07
CA ARG A 606 20.46 -32.93 -24.09
C ARG A 606 19.71 -31.66 -24.49
N GLU A 607 18.40 -31.77 -24.73
CA GLU A 607 17.62 -30.70 -25.38
C GLU A 607 16.71 -29.93 -24.42
N PHE A 608 16.27 -30.56 -23.33
CA PHE A 608 15.31 -30.04 -22.34
C PHE A 608 15.66 -30.46 -20.90
N PRO A 609 16.89 -30.17 -20.42
CA PRO A 609 17.28 -30.53 -19.07
C PRO A 609 16.40 -29.80 -18.04
N GLY A 610 16.14 -30.44 -16.89
CA GLY A 610 15.31 -29.90 -15.81
C GLY A 610 13.93 -30.55 -15.72
N ARG A 611 12.88 -29.74 -15.52
CA ARG A 611 11.52 -30.21 -15.16
C ARG A 611 10.98 -31.31 -16.06
N TRP A 612 10.98 -31.12 -17.39
CA TRP A 612 10.45 -32.14 -18.31
C TRP A 612 11.21 -33.45 -18.27
N ALA A 613 12.52 -33.39 -18.04
CA ALA A 613 13.36 -34.58 -17.91
C ALA A 613 13.09 -35.34 -16.60
N LEU A 614 12.73 -34.63 -15.52
CA LEU A 614 12.33 -35.21 -14.25
C LEU A 614 10.92 -35.82 -14.35
N GLU A 615 9.93 -35.05 -14.81
CA GLU A 615 8.53 -35.50 -14.93
C GLU A 615 8.43 -36.77 -15.80
N ALA A 616 9.15 -36.84 -16.92
CA ALA A 616 9.16 -38.02 -17.78
C ALA A 616 9.73 -39.26 -17.07
N ARG A 617 10.76 -39.11 -16.24
CA ARG A 617 11.35 -40.20 -15.47
C ARG A 617 10.40 -40.71 -14.39
N GLU A 618 9.80 -39.79 -13.63
CA GLU A 618 8.85 -40.13 -12.58
C GLU A 618 7.61 -40.84 -13.13
N GLN A 619 7.06 -40.35 -14.23
CA GLN A 619 5.94 -41.00 -14.91
C GLN A 619 6.33 -42.40 -15.39
N LEU A 620 7.45 -42.54 -16.12
CA LEU A 620 7.87 -43.84 -16.66
C LEU A 620 8.28 -44.84 -15.57
N ALA A 621 8.62 -44.38 -14.37
CA ALA A 621 8.87 -45.22 -13.20
C ALA A 621 7.59 -45.82 -12.60
N GLN A 622 6.42 -45.17 -12.77
CA GLN A 622 5.11 -45.72 -12.36
C GLN A 622 4.69 -46.93 -13.20
N GLY A 623 5.33 -47.15 -14.34
CA GLY A 623 5.07 -48.25 -15.26
C GLY A 623 3.80 -48.06 -16.10
N ARG A 624 3.75 -48.72 -17.26
CA ARG A 624 2.63 -48.65 -18.24
C ARG A 624 2.35 -47.24 -18.75
N GLN A 625 3.32 -46.34 -18.68
CA GLN A 625 3.21 -44.98 -19.19
C GLN A 625 3.77 -44.84 -20.62
N GLU A 626 4.45 -45.85 -21.13
CA GLU A 626 5.09 -45.83 -22.45
C GLU A 626 4.12 -45.47 -23.60
N PRO A 627 2.86 -45.99 -23.63
CA PRO A 627 1.91 -45.61 -24.67
C PRO A 627 1.53 -44.12 -24.68
N TYR A 628 1.88 -43.35 -23.65
CA TYR A 628 1.57 -41.92 -23.53
C TYR A 628 2.71 -41.01 -24.01
N PHE A 629 3.81 -41.59 -24.51
CA PHE A 629 4.91 -40.86 -25.12
C PHE A 629 4.98 -41.15 -26.62
N VAL A 630 4.95 -40.09 -27.43
CA VAL A 630 5.15 -40.15 -28.88
C VAL A 630 6.54 -39.60 -29.19
N LEU A 631 7.38 -40.41 -29.83
CA LEU A 631 8.72 -40.02 -30.25
C LEU A 631 8.74 -39.61 -31.72
N LEU A 632 9.50 -38.56 -32.03
CA LEU A 632 9.91 -38.22 -33.39
C LEU A 632 11.34 -38.70 -33.59
N LYS A 633 11.57 -39.54 -34.60
CA LYS A 633 12.90 -40.05 -34.93
C LYS A 633 13.30 -39.68 -36.35
N ASP A 634 14.59 -39.49 -36.58
CA ASP A 634 15.13 -39.40 -37.93
C ASP A 634 15.28 -40.80 -38.57
N LYS A 635 15.71 -40.85 -39.84
CA LYS A 635 15.92 -42.13 -40.54
C LYS A 635 17.06 -42.99 -39.98
N ALA A 636 17.92 -42.44 -39.13
CA ALA A 636 18.94 -43.21 -38.41
C ALA A 636 18.41 -43.78 -37.07
N GLY A 637 17.16 -43.48 -36.70
CA GLY A 637 16.54 -43.94 -35.46
C GLY A 637 16.87 -43.08 -34.24
N GLN A 638 17.54 -41.93 -34.42
CA GLN A 638 17.83 -41.03 -33.31
C GLN A 638 16.59 -40.23 -32.92
N VAL A 639 16.34 -40.09 -31.62
CA VAL A 639 15.25 -39.25 -31.10
C VAL A 639 15.56 -37.78 -31.37
N GLN A 640 14.68 -37.14 -32.15
CA GLN A 640 14.71 -35.73 -32.54
C GLN A 640 13.55 -34.93 -31.93
N GLY A 641 12.61 -35.58 -31.26
CA GLY A 641 11.51 -34.91 -30.57
C GLY A 641 10.68 -35.88 -29.74
N PHE A 642 9.86 -35.33 -28.85
CA PHE A 642 8.92 -36.08 -28.04
C PHE A 642 7.65 -35.27 -27.80
N CYS A 643 6.57 -35.98 -27.50
CA CYS A 643 5.33 -35.42 -27.02
C CYS A 643 4.75 -36.36 -25.98
N HIS A 644 4.37 -35.83 -24.82
CA HIS A 644 3.57 -36.56 -23.84
C HIS A 644 2.09 -36.28 -24.07
N VAL A 645 1.26 -37.31 -23.97
CA VAL A 645 -0.19 -37.25 -24.17
C VAL A 645 -0.90 -37.98 -23.04
N SER A 646 -2.12 -37.59 -22.69
CA SER A 646 -2.93 -38.31 -21.71
C SER A 646 -4.37 -38.44 -22.19
N VAL A 647 -5.10 -39.46 -21.71
CA VAL A 647 -6.53 -39.61 -21.95
C VAL A 647 -7.21 -40.07 -20.67
N LYS A 648 -8.36 -39.48 -20.36
CA LYS A 648 -9.25 -39.89 -19.26
C LYS A 648 -10.36 -40.79 -19.80
N GLU A 649 -11.01 -41.54 -18.92
CA GLU A 649 -12.13 -42.42 -19.26
C GLU A 649 -13.31 -41.68 -19.90
N ASP A 650 -13.49 -40.39 -19.59
CA ASP A 650 -14.53 -39.54 -20.17
C ASP A 650 -14.20 -39.03 -21.59
N GLY A 651 -13.03 -39.40 -22.12
CA GLY A 651 -12.55 -38.98 -23.44
C GLY A 651 -11.84 -37.62 -23.44
N SER A 652 -11.63 -36.98 -22.29
CA SER A 652 -10.80 -35.78 -22.20
C SER A 652 -9.33 -36.15 -22.38
N GLY A 653 -8.67 -35.50 -23.35
CA GLY A 653 -7.25 -35.69 -23.64
C GLY A 653 -6.38 -34.53 -23.14
N GLY A 654 -5.09 -34.82 -22.96
CA GLY A 654 -4.05 -33.82 -22.73
C GLY A 654 -2.92 -33.98 -23.75
N LEU A 655 -2.32 -32.87 -24.17
CA LEU A 655 -1.09 -32.87 -24.95
C LEU A 655 -0.11 -31.87 -24.33
N GLY A 656 0.98 -32.39 -23.78
CA GLY A 656 2.00 -31.59 -23.10
C GLY A 656 2.87 -32.41 -22.15
N PRO A 657 4.16 -32.10 -22.05
CA PRO A 657 4.92 -31.19 -22.91
C PRO A 657 5.19 -31.77 -24.32
N ILE A 658 5.55 -30.90 -25.26
CA ILE A 658 6.05 -31.24 -26.61
C ILE A 658 7.37 -30.53 -26.87
N GLY A 659 8.37 -31.27 -27.34
CA GLY A 659 9.71 -30.75 -27.56
C GLY A 659 10.35 -31.30 -28.82
N ILE A 660 11.02 -30.43 -29.58
CA ILE A 660 11.79 -30.77 -30.79
C ILE A 660 13.26 -30.38 -30.58
N ALA A 661 14.20 -31.21 -31.03
CA ALA A 661 15.63 -30.92 -30.99
C ALA A 661 15.93 -29.60 -31.70
N LYS A 662 16.80 -28.77 -31.12
CA LYS A 662 17.14 -27.45 -31.68
C LYS A 662 17.58 -27.52 -33.14
N ALA A 663 18.31 -28.57 -33.52
CA ALA A 663 18.86 -28.77 -34.87
C ALA A 663 17.79 -28.96 -35.96
N VAL A 664 16.59 -29.41 -35.61
CA VAL A 664 15.51 -29.70 -36.59
C VAL A 664 14.27 -28.82 -36.39
N ARG A 665 14.34 -27.80 -35.51
CA ARG A 665 13.28 -26.79 -35.36
C ARG A 665 13.10 -25.97 -36.64
N GLY A 666 11.91 -25.40 -36.81
CA GLY A 666 11.50 -24.73 -38.03
C GLY A 666 10.91 -25.69 -39.08
N HIS A 667 10.52 -25.16 -40.24
CA HIS A 667 10.00 -25.95 -41.36
C HIS A 667 8.77 -26.84 -41.06
N CYS A 668 7.96 -26.46 -40.08
CA CYS A 668 6.74 -27.16 -39.68
C CYS A 668 6.89 -28.57 -39.08
N VAL A 669 8.09 -28.94 -38.60
CA VAL A 669 8.34 -30.26 -37.96
C VAL A 669 7.57 -30.44 -36.66
N GLY A 670 7.40 -29.36 -35.88
CA GLY A 670 6.60 -29.37 -34.65
C GLY A 670 5.13 -29.64 -34.93
N GLU A 671 4.58 -29.02 -35.97
CA GLU A 671 3.20 -29.24 -36.44
C GLU A 671 3.01 -30.68 -36.91
N TYR A 672 4.01 -31.27 -37.56
CA TYR A 672 3.98 -32.69 -37.92
C TYR A 672 3.90 -33.60 -36.69
N LEU A 673 4.81 -33.43 -35.71
CA LEU A 673 4.76 -34.23 -34.48
C LEU A 673 3.42 -34.03 -33.75
N GLN A 674 2.95 -32.79 -33.65
CA GLN A 674 1.67 -32.46 -33.05
C GLN A 674 0.50 -33.18 -33.72
N ARG A 675 0.43 -33.16 -35.05
CA ARG A 675 -0.58 -33.91 -35.81
C ARG A 675 -0.51 -35.41 -35.50
N GLN A 676 0.69 -35.99 -35.45
CA GLN A 676 0.84 -37.43 -35.15
C GLN A 676 0.38 -37.75 -33.73
N SER A 677 0.71 -36.89 -32.76
CA SER A 677 0.22 -37.00 -31.39
C SER A 677 -1.31 -36.91 -31.30
N PHE A 678 -1.96 -36.06 -32.10
CA PHE A 678 -3.42 -36.01 -32.16
C PHE A 678 -4.03 -37.29 -32.75
N MET A 679 -3.43 -37.89 -33.79
CA MET A 679 -3.91 -39.18 -34.28
C MET A 679 -3.77 -40.28 -33.24
N HIS A 680 -2.66 -40.26 -32.50
CA HIS A 680 -2.45 -41.20 -31.41
C HIS A 680 -3.48 -41.01 -30.28
N LEU A 681 -3.72 -39.76 -29.86
CA LEU A 681 -4.78 -39.41 -28.91
C LEU A 681 -6.17 -39.89 -29.37
N ARG A 682 -6.52 -39.72 -30.65
CA ARG A 682 -7.77 -40.30 -31.21
C ARG A 682 -7.81 -41.81 -31.05
N SER A 683 -6.70 -42.50 -31.31
CA SER A 683 -6.61 -43.96 -31.16
C SER A 683 -6.77 -44.42 -29.71
N LEU A 684 -6.39 -43.57 -28.75
CA LEU A 684 -6.61 -43.77 -27.32
C LEU A 684 -8.02 -43.37 -26.86
N GLY A 685 -8.88 -42.87 -27.74
CA GLY A 685 -10.27 -42.49 -27.45
C GLY A 685 -10.46 -41.04 -27.02
N ALA A 686 -9.44 -40.19 -27.13
CA ALA A 686 -9.57 -38.78 -26.79
C ALA A 686 -10.46 -38.04 -27.80
N ARG A 687 -11.29 -37.12 -27.28
CA ARG A 687 -12.22 -36.32 -28.07
C ARG A 687 -11.87 -34.84 -28.04
N GLU A 688 -11.92 -34.25 -26.85
CA GLU A 688 -11.50 -32.88 -26.60
C GLU A 688 -10.13 -32.92 -25.94
N VAL A 689 -9.17 -32.16 -26.47
CA VAL A 689 -7.80 -32.14 -25.95
C VAL A 689 -7.50 -30.78 -25.35
N CYS A 690 -6.92 -30.78 -24.15
CA CYS A 690 -6.34 -29.60 -23.54
C CYS A 690 -4.81 -29.58 -23.76
N ILE A 691 -4.28 -28.44 -24.19
CA ILE A 691 -2.86 -28.13 -24.15
C ILE A 691 -2.66 -27.12 -23.04
N ASP A 692 -1.97 -27.51 -21.98
CA ASP A 692 -1.75 -26.68 -20.82
C ASP A 692 -0.50 -25.80 -20.95
N TRP A 693 -0.51 -24.68 -20.24
CA TRP A 693 0.65 -23.83 -19.96
C TRP A 693 1.52 -23.49 -21.18
N THR A 694 0.92 -22.84 -22.19
CA THR A 694 1.63 -22.47 -23.42
C THR A 694 1.62 -20.97 -23.71
N ILE A 695 2.75 -20.44 -24.19
CA ILE A 695 2.83 -19.12 -24.84
C ILE A 695 2.59 -19.21 -26.37
N LEU A 696 2.62 -20.41 -26.93
CA LEU A 696 2.60 -20.68 -28.37
C LEU A 696 1.17 -20.74 -28.94
N LYS A 697 0.34 -19.75 -28.62
CA LYS A 697 -1.08 -19.72 -29.02
C LYS A 697 -1.29 -19.96 -30.52
N ASP A 698 -0.52 -19.27 -31.36
CA ASP A 698 -0.68 -19.34 -32.82
C ASP A 698 -0.20 -20.67 -33.40
N PHE A 699 0.78 -21.31 -32.77
CA PHE A 699 1.28 -22.62 -33.20
C PHE A 699 0.19 -23.69 -33.09
N TYR A 700 -0.45 -23.78 -31.93
CA TYR A 700 -1.57 -24.70 -31.69
C TYR A 700 -2.86 -24.25 -32.40
N GLY A 701 -3.05 -22.94 -32.56
CA GLY A 701 -4.19 -22.36 -33.28
C GLY A 701 -4.31 -22.81 -34.74
N LYS A 702 -3.21 -23.23 -35.38
CA LYS A 702 -3.22 -23.83 -36.73
C LYS A 702 -4.10 -25.09 -36.82
N PHE A 703 -4.29 -25.80 -35.71
CA PHE A 703 -5.17 -26.97 -35.62
C PHE A 703 -6.50 -26.66 -34.91
N GLY A 704 -6.86 -25.39 -34.78
CA GLY A 704 -8.16 -24.97 -34.24
C GLY A 704 -8.22 -24.86 -32.71
N PHE A 705 -7.09 -24.98 -32.02
CA PHE A 705 -7.04 -24.80 -30.56
C PHE A 705 -7.31 -23.36 -30.15
N GLN A 706 -8.20 -23.18 -29.17
CA GLN A 706 -8.63 -21.88 -28.67
C GLN A 706 -8.33 -21.73 -27.19
N PRO A 707 -7.96 -20.53 -26.70
CA PRO A 707 -7.67 -20.31 -25.30
C PRO A 707 -8.94 -20.43 -24.44
N VAL A 708 -8.85 -21.23 -23.38
CA VAL A 708 -9.92 -21.39 -22.37
C VAL A 708 -9.54 -20.84 -21.01
N ARG A 709 -8.23 -20.78 -20.71
CA ARG A 709 -7.68 -20.18 -19.49
C ARG A 709 -6.47 -19.35 -19.84
N THR A 710 -6.32 -18.22 -19.15
CA THR A 710 -5.21 -17.28 -19.31
C THR A 710 -4.56 -17.04 -17.96
N TYR A 711 -3.24 -16.93 -17.96
CA TYR A 711 -2.42 -16.74 -16.78
C TYR A 711 -1.30 -15.74 -17.04
N ARG A 712 -0.77 -15.15 -15.96
CA ARG A 712 0.49 -14.41 -15.99
C ARG A 712 1.51 -15.01 -15.03
N GLY A 713 2.65 -15.43 -15.55
CA GLY A 713 3.78 -15.86 -14.71
C GLY A 713 4.26 -14.73 -13.79
N SER A 714 4.58 -15.05 -12.53
CA SER A 714 5.09 -14.08 -11.57
C SER A 714 5.89 -14.79 -10.46
N TRP A 715 6.86 -14.09 -9.90
CA TRP A 715 7.73 -14.61 -8.83
C TRP A 715 8.25 -13.47 -7.93
N LYS A 716 8.79 -13.79 -6.76
CA LYS A 716 9.43 -12.83 -5.84
C LYS A 716 10.76 -13.36 -5.33
N GLN A 717 11.81 -12.51 -5.31
CA GLN A 717 13.02 -12.78 -4.52
C GLN A 717 12.75 -12.40 -3.07
N VAL A 718 13.04 -13.32 -2.15
CA VAL A 718 12.99 -13.07 -0.71
C VAL A 718 14.38 -12.61 -0.28
N GLN A 719 14.58 -11.29 -0.19
CA GLN A 719 15.88 -10.73 0.20
C GLN A 719 16.23 -11.14 1.64
N GLU A 720 17.47 -11.60 1.84
CA GLU A 720 18.10 -11.61 3.17
C GLU A 720 18.33 -10.14 3.57
N LYS A 721 17.51 -9.63 4.49
CA LYS A 721 17.89 -8.47 5.29
C LYS A 721 18.74 -8.95 6.46
#